data_AF-A0A2N1P5Y6-F1
#
_entry.id   AF-A0A2N1P5Y6-F1
#
_cell.length_a   1.000
_cell.length_b   1.000
_cell.length_c   1.000
_cell.angle_alpha   90.00
_cell.angle_beta   90.00
_cell.angle_gamma   90.00
#
_symmetry.space_group_name_H-M   'P 1'
#
loop_
_entity.id
_entity.type
_entity.pdbx_description
1 polymer ?
#
loop_
_entity_poly.entity_id
_entity_poly.type
_entity_poly.pdbx_seq_one_letter_code
_entity_poly.pdbx_strand_id
1 'polypeptide(L)'
;MRKILQAAVLIILLTISVRADDLYLLEITSRGSLDVVKNTVDYAHGVIDDRFIVYIDADQYSVLQSAGVELELLAKDCRLEDYYLILEEHNRVAKSVVSISAVYETAGGRIAELEESSTAILGREGFMVFPLFEKNTPFFYNAPTMALPMLDDYPTDTLAALISEDSLYNYINRMEAFYTRFTPSDSCINARNWIKNKLASFGYTGIQYQFFLATREWQDVINVPAYNVVCSKIGTEKPDKWIIIGGHYDSYAGNDIYCPAPGADDNASGTSAMLELARIFNNVDFKRSLMFVAFGAEEQYLIGSDFMAENMHENSIDIELVVNFDVIAYEDNTVPDFFFSATQDWLYGNIFLDAAARLTDLIPYKRTSPLSDDRSFSERGYHTVATFEYTFHSDMHSPFDILTSINIGYMAKMIRMAAAAIPIIDKSADPVICDLYDIGDGHSLRVMWDSCFADCSYQVLYGPNENSLTETVDVPSGQCFCDITGLTEGQYYYFSVKTFPNDGYPPLLLEISSERPLSIPRQPAGLDTEPLAGAIMISWNSNIELDLSHYRLLRTFRGSEWAVHEDNLTGNEYVDEAVLSGQEYMYCLLAVDNDSNESDSSLVVSSVPAFFDQGVLLVDETQAGDDNPSEAVQYAYFQNLLSGIVFERIKVDSTDDAISRTQAGQYNPIIWVDDDDYNHVLSPSLDTLEWYFGFDTDFLLAGWKTIYTITGQSYFYPGSYYYDNFGISYIAQNPINDFTGATGVNGWPDVEVKPDAPGGGRMPNIDIFTAAPNAEVIMTFNSASSNQFYSGKPVGIAYDTHHGKRVILGFPIYYLTDESAQALIAKVFEYFGEESVLYGDANGDWAMNLLDITYLINYLYKDGPEPIDLNNGDPNRSCAVNILDVTYLINYLYKSGPEPVPGCVN
;
A
#
# COMPACT_ATOMS: atom_id res chain seq x y z
N MET A 1 -6.18 -20.55 58.28
CA MET A 1 -5.83 -19.24 57.68
C MET A 1 -4.32 -19.17 57.50
N ARG A 2 -3.84 -18.92 56.28
CA ARG A 2 -2.44 -19.05 55.79
C ARG A 2 -1.87 -20.48 55.80
N LYS A 3 -2.34 -21.33 54.88
CA LYS A 3 -1.65 -22.50 54.25
C LYS A 3 -2.60 -23.42 53.45
N ILE A 4 -3.61 -22.87 52.77
CA ILE A 4 -4.46 -23.60 51.80
C ILE A 4 -4.68 -22.70 50.56
N LEU A 5 -3.63 -22.01 50.11
CA LEU A 5 -3.68 -21.11 48.95
C LEU A 5 -2.46 -21.29 48.02
N GLN A 6 -1.95 -22.51 47.93
CA GLN A 6 -0.73 -22.82 47.15
C GLN A 6 -0.82 -24.14 46.35
N ALA A 7 -2.02 -24.68 46.12
CA ALA A 7 -2.18 -25.97 45.43
C ALA A 7 -3.32 -26.02 44.41
N ALA A 8 -3.84 -24.88 43.94
CA ALA A 8 -4.88 -24.83 42.91
C ALA A 8 -4.65 -23.71 41.87
N VAL A 9 -3.38 -23.37 41.62
CA VAL A 9 -2.92 -22.52 40.49
C VAL A 9 -1.86 -23.28 39.69
N LEU A 10 -2.04 -24.59 39.59
CA LEU A 10 -1.23 -25.45 38.74
C LEU A 10 -2.25 -26.34 38.02
N ILE A 11 -2.26 -26.29 36.68
CA ILE A 11 -3.27 -26.86 35.77
C ILE A 11 -4.42 -25.88 35.45
N ILE A 12 -4.11 -24.81 34.71
CA ILE A 12 -4.51 -24.50 33.31
C ILE A 12 -3.75 -23.20 32.99
N LEU A 13 -2.44 -23.33 32.85
CA LEU A 13 -1.66 -22.50 31.94
C LEU A 13 -1.42 -23.46 30.79
N LEU A 14 -2.36 -23.49 29.84
CA LEU A 14 -1.97 -23.74 28.47
C LEU A 14 -1.05 -22.56 28.15
N THR A 15 0.25 -22.74 28.39
CA THR A 15 1.24 -22.06 27.57
C THR A 15 0.89 -22.46 26.16
N ILE A 16 0.16 -21.59 25.46
CA ILE A 16 0.37 -21.43 24.04
C ILE A 16 1.86 -21.12 23.98
N SER A 17 2.65 -22.15 23.69
CA SER A 17 3.97 -21.94 23.11
C SER A 17 3.63 -21.28 21.79
N VAL A 18 3.55 -19.95 21.77
CA VAL A 18 3.80 -19.22 20.54
C VAL A 18 5.11 -19.80 20.07
N ARG A 19 5.10 -20.52 18.94
CA ARG A 19 6.38 -20.89 18.32
C ARG A 19 7.04 -19.53 18.08
N ALA A 20 8.18 -19.31 18.72
CA ALA A 20 8.96 -18.13 18.40
C ALA A 20 9.48 -18.36 16.99
N ASP A 21 9.36 -17.35 16.13
CA ASP A 21 9.77 -17.48 14.75
C ASP A 21 11.31 -17.54 14.65
N ASP A 22 11.79 -18.00 13.51
CA ASP A 22 13.20 -18.20 13.24
C ASP A 22 13.72 -17.05 12.37
N LEU A 23 14.96 -16.61 12.63
CA LEU A 23 15.62 -15.55 11.86
C LEU A 23 16.49 -16.18 10.76
N TYR A 24 16.32 -15.73 9.52
CA TYR A 24 17.04 -16.23 8.35
C TYR A 24 17.66 -15.11 7.51
N LEU A 25 18.65 -15.46 6.70
CA LEU A 25 18.98 -14.75 5.47
C LEU A 25 18.29 -15.44 4.28
N LEU A 26 17.66 -14.65 3.43
CA LEU A 26 16.91 -15.06 2.26
C LEU A 26 17.54 -14.47 1.00
N GLU A 27 17.73 -15.31 -0.02
CA GLU A 27 18.26 -14.88 -1.33
C GLU A 27 17.18 -14.94 -2.42
N ILE A 28 17.05 -13.85 -3.19
CA ILE A 28 16.12 -13.76 -4.33
C ILE A 28 16.94 -13.78 -5.62
N THR A 29 16.85 -14.87 -6.37
CA THR A 29 17.68 -15.11 -7.56
C THR A 29 16.95 -14.93 -8.90
N SER A 30 15.62 -14.77 -8.86
CA SER A 30 14.76 -14.58 -10.03
C SER A 30 13.49 -13.77 -9.71
N ARG A 31 12.81 -13.24 -10.74
CA ARG A 31 11.47 -12.63 -10.58
C ARG A 31 10.45 -13.64 -10.02
N GLY A 32 10.50 -14.89 -10.45
CA GLY A 32 9.61 -15.94 -9.92
C GLY A 32 9.81 -16.18 -8.41
N SER A 33 11.05 -16.18 -7.92
CA SER A 33 11.31 -16.24 -6.47
C SER A 33 10.85 -14.99 -5.73
N LEU A 34 10.94 -13.81 -6.36
CA LEU A 34 10.46 -12.55 -5.77
C LEU A 34 8.94 -12.60 -5.55
N ASP A 35 8.18 -13.08 -6.54
CA ASP A 35 6.73 -13.16 -6.45
C ASP A 35 6.29 -14.11 -5.33
N VAL A 36 6.96 -15.26 -5.20
CA VAL A 36 6.68 -16.19 -4.09
C VAL A 36 6.99 -15.53 -2.74
N VAL A 37 8.13 -14.85 -2.61
CA VAL A 37 8.54 -14.21 -1.36
C VAL A 37 7.54 -13.13 -0.95
N LYS A 38 7.16 -12.23 -1.87
CA LYS A 38 6.16 -11.17 -1.61
C LYS A 38 4.78 -11.69 -1.21
N ASN A 39 4.40 -12.87 -1.69
CA ASN A 39 3.14 -13.51 -1.33
C ASN A 39 3.21 -14.30 -0.01
N THR A 40 4.40 -14.47 0.56
CA THR A 40 4.62 -15.32 1.76
C THR A 40 5.10 -14.51 2.96
N VAL A 41 5.88 -13.45 2.73
CA VAL A 41 6.50 -12.60 3.75
C VAL A 41 6.22 -11.15 3.38
N ASP A 42 5.68 -10.39 4.33
CA ASP A 42 5.26 -9.00 4.08
C ASP A 42 6.45 -8.09 3.76
N TYR A 43 7.52 -8.21 4.54
CA TYR A 43 8.75 -7.42 4.39
C TYR A 43 9.96 -8.08 5.06
N ALA A 44 11.15 -7.60 4.69
CA ALA A 44 12.41 -7.94 5.33
C ALA A 44 12.79 -6.95 6.43
N HIS A 45 13.63 -7.39 7.36
CA HIS A 45 14.17 -6.60 8.47
C HIS A 45 15.55 -6.00 8.16
N GLY A 46 15.82 -5.75 6.89
CA GLY A 46 17.09 -5.21 6.39
C GLY A 46 17.74 -6.09 5.34
N VAL A 47 18.81 -5.58 4.75
CA VAL A 47 19.61 -6.27 3.75
C VAL A 47 21.07 -6.28 4.19
N ILE A 48 21.71 -7.44 4.04
CA ILE A 48 23.16 -7.60 4.23
C ILE A 48 23.71 -8.46 3.09
N ASP A 49 24.70 -7.93 2.37
CA ASP A 49 25.31 -8.56 1.19
C ASP A 49 24.27 -9.09 0.18
N ASP A 50 23.30 -8.25 -0.19
CA ASP A 50 22.23 -8.56 -1.15
C ASP A 50 21.29 -9.71 -0.71
N ARG A 51 21.32 -10.10 0.57
CA ARG A 51 20.40 -11.05 1.17
C ARG A 51 19.50 -10.38 2.18
N PHE A 52 18.24 -10.76 2.16
CA PHE A 52 17.19 -10.22 3.00
C PHE A 52 17.20 -10.88 4.37
N ILE A 53 17.16 -10.09 5.42
CA ILE A 53 17.02 -10.59 6.79
C ILE A 53 15.52 -10.79 7.02
N VAL A 54 15.06 -12.03 7.24
CA VAL A 54 13.63 -12.33 7.40
C VAL A 54 13.37 -13.05 8.72
N TYR A 55 12.24 -12.74 9.34
CA TYR A 55 11.75 -13.38 10.56
C TYR A 55 10.47 -14.12 10.20
N ILE A 56 10.53 -15.45 10.12
CA ILE A 56 9.48 -16.26 9.50
C ILE A 56 9.14 -17.50 10.31
N ASP A 57 7.87 -17.89 10.26
CA ASP A 57 7.36 -19.08 10.92
C ASP A 57 7.65 -20.38 10.12
N ALA A 58 7.25 -21.51 10.69
CA ALA A 58 7.48 -22.82 10.08
C ALA A 58 6.67 -23.06 8.79
N ASP A 59 5.51 -22.43 8.64
CA ASP A 59 4.63 -22.58 7.49
C ASP A 59 5.16 -21.72 6.33
N GLN A 60 5.53 -20.46 6.60
CA GLN A 60 6.24 -19.58 5.68
C GLN A 60 7.54 -20.21 5.18
N TYR A 61 8.37 -20.73 6.10
CA TYR A 61 9.59 -21.47 5.74
C TYR A 61 9.28 -22.64 4.78
N SER A 62 8.20 -23.38 5.03
CA SER A 62 7.84 -24.54 4.20
C SER A 62 7.39 -24.14 2.80
N VAL A 63 6.68 -23.02 2.66
CA VAL A 63 6.28 -22.44 1.37
C VAL A 63 7.52 -21.99 0.58
N LEU A 64 8.39 -21.19 1.20
CA LEU A 64 9.61 -20.68 0.57
C LEU A 64 10.57 -21.82 0.16
N GLN A 65 10.77 -22.81 1.02
CA GLN A 65 11.60 -23.97 0.71
C GLN A 65 11.03 -24.80 -0.44
N SER A 66 9.70 -24.98 -0.51
CA SER A 66 9.04 -25.72 -1.59
C SER A 66 9.16 -25.00 -2.93
N ALA A 67 9.26 -23.67 -2.91
CA ALA A 67 9.51 -22.84 -4.08
C ALA A 67 10.99 -22.73 -4.48
N GLY A 68 11.91 -23.35 -3.72
CA GLY A 68 13.34 -23.34 -4.00
C GLY A 68 14.05 -22.04 -3.64
N VAL A 69 13.46 -21.21 -2.77
CA VAL A 69 14.10 -20.01 -2.22
C VAL A 69 15.20 -20.44 -1.23
N GLU A 70 16.41 -19.88 -1.39
CA GLU A 70 17.52 -20.19 -0.49
C GLU A 70 17.39 -19.44 0.84
N LEU A 71 17.51 -20.20 1.95
CA LEU A 71 17.37 -19.71 3.31
C LEU A 71 18.56 -20.20 4.17
N GLU A 72 19.27 -19.27 4.81
CA GLU A 72 20.33 -19.55 5.78
C GLU A 72 19.84 -19.17 7.19
N LEU A 73 19.73 -20.18 8.08
CA LEU A 73 19.29 -19.95 9.46
C LEU A 73 20.34 -19.16 10.25
N LEU A 74 19.93 -18.04 10.84
CA LEU A 74 20.75 -17.22 11.74
C LEU A 74 20.50 -17.53 13.21
N ALA A 75 19.22 -17.57 13.60
CA ALA A 75 18.82 -17.81 14.98
C ALA A 75 17.48 -18.55 15.04
N LYS A 76 17.33 -19.39 16.06
CA LYS A 76 16.18 -20.27 16.23
C LYS A 76 15.38 -19.93 17.47
N ASP A 77 14.06 -20.00 17.39
CA ASP A 77 13.11 -19.76 18.49
C ASP A 77 13.43 -18.43 19.19
N CYS A 78 13.69 -17.40 18.39
CA CYS A 78 14.28 -16.14 18.83
C CYS A 78 13.27 -15.01 18.85
N ARG A 79 13.57 -13.90 19.54
CA ARG A 79 12.73 -12.70 19.50
C ARG A 79 13.43 -11.64 18.67
N LEU A 80 12.74 -11.12 17.66
CA LEU A 80 13.30 -10.13 16.74
C LEU A 80 13.79 -8.86 17.47
N GLU A 81 13.15 -8.49 18.58
CA GLU A 81 13.49 -7.34 19.44
C GLU A 81 14.92 -7.38 20.02
N ASP A 82 15.51 -8.57 20.12
CA ASP A 82 16.84 -8.76 20.68
C ASP A 82 17.95 -8.68 19.61
N TYR A 83 17.60 -8.63 18.32
CA TYR A 83 18.56 -8.72 17.22
C TYR A 83 18.78 -7.38 16.53
N TYR A 84 20.05 -7.12 16.23
CA TYR A 84 20.51 -5.86 15.65
C TYR A 84 21.43 -6.12 14.47
N LEU A 85 21.24 -5.31 13.42
CA LEU A 85 22.22 -5.13 12.37
C LEU A 85 23.25 -4.10 12.84
N ILE A 86 24.50 -4.52 12.89
CA ILE A 86 25.63 -3.74 13.39
C ILE A 86 26.58 -3.50 12.24
N LEU A 87 26.84 -2.24 11.96
CA LEU A 87 27.71 -1.80 10.88
C LEU A 87 28.87 -1.02 11.48
N GLU A 88 30.04 -1.14 10.86
CA GLU A 88 31.16 -0.26 11.16
C GLU A 88 30.83 1.15 10.64
N GLU A 89 30.88 2.14 11.53
CA GLU A 89 30.83 3.55 11.15
C GLU A 89 32.10 3.85 10.33
N HIS A 90 31.97 4.57 9.22
CA HIS A 90 33.04 4.70 8.20
C HIS A 90 34.40 5.15 8.74
N ASN A 91 34.43 5.78 9.91
CA ASN A 91 35.60 6.51 10.44
C ASN A 91 36.04 6.15 11.85
N ARG A 92 35.51 5.08 12.48
CA ARG A 92 36.05 4.60 13.76
C ARG A 92 36.73 3.27 13.56
N VAL A 93 38.06 3.29 13.46
CA VAL A 93 38.85 2.15 13.94
C VAL A 93 38.39 1.93 15.38
N ALA A 94 37.68 0.82 15.63
CA ALA A 94 37.10 0.53 16.92
C ALA A 94 38.12 0.87 18.01
N LYS A 95 37.82 1.90 18.82
CA LYS A 95 38.79 2.48 19.79
C LYS A 95 39.21 1.44 20.83
N SER A 96 38.40 0.39 20.98
CA SER A 96 38.70 -0.84 21.67
C SER A 96 38.32 -2.05 20.82
N VAL A 97 38.99 -3.20 21.03
CA VAL A 97 38.53 -4.49 20.47
C VAL A 97 37.28 -4.90 21.26
N VAL A 98 36.12 -4.35 20.89
CA VAL A 98 34.83 -4.81 21.40
C VAL A 98 34.52 -6.11 20.70
N SER A 99 34.59 -7.22 21.43
CA SER A 99 34.20 -8.53 20.92
C SER A 99 32.68 -8.59 20.84
N ILE A 100 32.12 -8.55 19.63
CA ILE A 100 30.70 -8.73 19.37
C ILE A 100 30.47 -10.20 19.01
N SER A 101 29.64 -10.91 19.77
CA SER A 101 29.26 -12.29 19.45
C SER A 101 28.14 -12.26 18.41
N ALA A 102 28.52 -12.19 17.14
CA ALA A 102 27.57 -12.13 16.03
C ALA A 102 27.04 -13.52 15.66
N VAL A 103 25.75 -13.61 15.30
CA VAL A 103 25.17 -14.78 14.64
C VAL A 103 25.50 -14.83 13.15
N TYR A 104 25.88 -13.68 12.58
CA TYR A 104 26.36 -13.54 11.21
C TYR A 104 27.37 -12.40 11.10
N GLU A 105 28.45 -12.59 10.35
CA GLU A 105 29.50 -11.58 10.14
C GLU A 105 30.07 -11.65 8.72
N THR A 106 30.19 -10.49 8.10
CA THR A 106 30.72 -10.29 6.74
C THR A 106 31.37 -8.90 6.61
N ALA A 107 31.93 -8.60 5.44
CA ALA A 107 32.48 -7.28 5.12
C ALA A 107 31.41 -6.17 5.11
N GLY A 108 30.15 -6.52 4.81
CA GLY A 108 29.00 -5.61 4.83
C GLY A 108 28.37 -5.36 6.20
N GLY A 109 28.78 -6.07 7.26
CA GLY A 109 28.24 -5.87 8.62
C GLY A 109 28.16 -7.15 9.48
N ARG A 110 27.51 -7.02 10.64
CA ARG A 110 27.25 -8.10 11.59
C ARG A 110 25.77 -8.13 11.98
N ILE A 111 25.25 -9.31 12.26
CA ILE A 111 23.95 -9.48 12.94
C ILE A 111 24.25 -10.10 14.30
N ALA A 112 23.77 -9.48 15.37
CA ALA A 112 24.00 -9.99 16.72
C ALA A 112 22.79 -9.79 17.62
N GLU A 113 22.64 -10.71 18.56
CA GLU A 113 21.75 -10.56 19.72
C GLU A 113 22.41 -9.60 20.73
N LEU A 114 21.75 -8.51 21.11
CA LEU A 114 22.28 -7.51 22.03
C LEU A 114 21.27 -7.17 23.13
N GLU A 115 21.77 -6.91 24.35
CA GLU A 115 20.98 -6.20 25.36
C GLU A 115 20.87 -4.72 24.98
N GLU A 116 19.72 -4.09 25.22
CA GLU A 116 19.46 -2.66 24.93
C GLU A 116 20.57 -1.72 25.47
N SER A 117 21.13 -2.03 26.65
CA SER A 117 22.22 -1.24 27.22
C SER A 117 23.54 -1.30 26.43
N SER A 118 23.71 -2.32 25.58
CA SER A 118 24.89 -2.52 24.75
C SER A 118 24.87 -1.68 23.47
N THR A 119 23.68 -1.30 22.98
CA THR A 119 23.54 -0.50 21.74
C THR A 119 24.16 0.90 21.92
N ALA A 120 23.90 1.54 23.07
CA ALA A 120 24.48 2.82 23.44
C ALA A 120 26.00 2.76 23.62
N ILE A 121 26.54 1.60 24.05
CA ILE A 121 27.99 1.39 24.16
C ILE A 121 28.60 1.24 22.77
N LEU A 122 28.02 0.40 21.92
CA LEU A 122 28.50 0.20 20.54
C LEU A 122 28.45 1.50 19.72
N GLY A 123 27.39 2.30 19.86
CA GLY A 123 27.33 3.65 19.26
C GLY A 123 28.47 4.57 19.73
N ARG A 124 28.84 4.53 21.01
CA ARG A 124 29.99 5.29 21.54
C ARG A 124 31.34 4.75 21.05
N GLU A 125 31.41 3.47 20.69
CA GLU A 125 32.62 2.82 20.18
C GLU A 125 32.76 2.93 18.65
N GLY A 126 31.73 3.43 17.96
CA GLY A 126 31.76 3.70 16.51
C GLY A 126 31.09 2.67 15.65
N PHE A 127 30.00 2.08 16.14
CA PHE A 127 29.16 1.22 15.35
C PHE A 127 27.80 1.87 15.12
N MET A 128 27.28 1.75 13.91
CA MET A 128 25.87 1.98 13.67
C MET A 128 25.11 0.71 14.05
N VAL A 129 24.09 0.85 14.90
CA VAL A 129 23.34 -0.27 15.45
C VAL A 129 21.87 -0.06 15.12
N PHE A 130 21.32 -0.95 14.32
CA PHE A 130 19.94 -0.89 13.84
C PHE A 130 19.16 -2.06 14.43
N PRO A 131 18.12 -1.81 15.26
CA PRO A 131 17.21 -2.87 15.67
C PRO A 131 16.49 -3.43 14.44
N LEU A 132 16.50 -4.75 14.29
CA LEU A 132 15.89 -5.40 13.13
C LEU A 132 14.36 -5.19 13.09
N PHE A 133 13.70 -5.14 14.25
CA PHE A 133 12.24 -4.96 14.33
C PHE A 133 11.75 -3.59 13.86
N GLU A 134 12.61 -2.58 13.78
CA GLU A 134 12.27 -1.24 13.26
C GLU A 134 12.46 -1.15 11.73
N LYS A 135 13.07 -2.14 11.10
CA LYS A 135 13.32 -2.15 9.65
C LYS A 135 12.11 -2.75 8.92
N ASN A 136 11.60 -2.00 7.94
CA ASN A 136 10.59 -2.45 6.98
C ASN A 136 11.16 -2.35 5.56
N THR A 137 11.91 -3.37 5.16
CA THR A 137 12.64 -3.41 3.89
C THR A 137 11.84 -4.17 2.85
N PRO A 138 11.50 -3.56 1.70
CA PRO A 138 10.77 -4.23 0.64
C PRO A 138 11.63 -5.29 -0.05
N PHE A 139 11.00 -6.35 -0.54
CA PHE A 139 11.68 -7.33 -1.38
C PHE A 139 11.84 -6.80 -2.81
N PHE A 140 13.05 -6.94 -3.34
CA PHE A 140 13.40 -6.58 -4.71
C PHE A 140 14.30 -7.65 -5.34
N TYR A 141 14.35 -7.67 -6.67
CA TYR A 141 15.21 -8.54 -7.44
C TYR A 141 16.07 -7.70 -8.37
N ASN A 142 17.39 -7.80 -8.19
CA ASN A 142 18.37 -7.18 -9.10
C ASN A 142 18.76 -8.21 -10.16
N ALA A 143 18.35 -7.98 -11.41
CA ALA A 143 18.70 -8.88 -12.50
C ALA A 143 20.22 -8.88 -12.77
N PRO A 144 20.84 -10.04 -13.08
CA PRO A 144 22.26 -10.10 -13.43
C PRO A 144 22.53 -9.34 -14.73
N THR A 145 23.55 -8.51 -14.72
CA THR A 145 23.92 -7.65 -15.85
C THR A 145 24.96 -8.30 -16.76
N MET A 146 24.83 -8.02 -18.04
CA MET A 146 25.87 -8.35 -19.02
C MET A 146 26.96 -7.28 -19.03
N ALA A 147 28.18 -7.69 -19.37
CA ALA A 147 29.29 -6.78 -19.55
C ALA A 147 28.96 -5.72 -20.63
N LEU A 148 29.02 -4.45 -20.24
CA LEU A 148 28.96 -3.33 -21.19
C LEU A 148 30.19 -3.38 -22.11
N PRO A 149 30.06 -3.05 -23.40
CA PRO A 149 31.21 -2.85 -24.27
C PRO A 149 32.10 -1.71 -23.71
N MET A 150 33.41 -1.75 -24.01
CA MET A 150 34.27 -0.59 -23.73
C MET A 150 33.70 0.63 -24.47
N LEU A 151 33.56 1.73 -23.73
CA LEU A 151 32.95 2.93 -24.24
C LEU A 151 34.01 3.85 -24.87
N ASP A 152 33.68 4.48 -25.99
CA ASP A 152 34.54 5.47 -26.67
C ASP A 152 34.36 6.88 -26.04
N ASP A 153 35.13 7.88 -26.50
CA ASP A 153 34.94 9.28 -26.07
C ASP A 153 33.54 9.78 -26.42
N TYR A 154 32.86 10.42 -25.45
CA TYR A 154 31.50 10.95 -25.62
C TYR A 154 31.48 12.47 -25.78
N PRO A 155 30.53 13.03 -26.55
CA PRO A 155 30.35 14.48 -26.64
C PRO A 155 30.16 15.17 -25.27
N THR A 156 29.50 14.48 -24.33
CA THR A 156 29.23 14.96 -22.97
C THR A 156 30.45 14.99 -22.05
N ASP A 157 31.56 14.35 -22.40
CA ASP A 157 32.80 14.41 -21.61
C ASP A 157 33.34 15.85 -21.48
N THR A 158 32.97 16.74 -22.40
CA THR A 158 33.28 18.16 -22.32
C THR A 158 32.76 18.85 -21.05
N LEU A 159 31.72 18.30 -20.41
CA LEU A 159 31.18 18.82 -19.15
C LEU A 159 32.15 18.63 -17.97
N ALA A 160 32.97 17.57 -18.00
CA ALA A 160 34.02 17.38 -17.00
C ALA A 160 35.04 18.53 -17.01
N ALA A 161 35.27 19.19 -18.14
CA ALA A 161 36.18 20.33 -18.21
C ALA A 161 35.64 21.59 -17.48
N LEU A 162 34.34 21.64 -17.17
CA LEU A 162 33.69 22.79 -16.53
C LEU A 162 33.79 22.80 -15.00
N ILE A 163 34.31 21.72 -14.39
CA ILE A 163 34.57 21.66 -12.95
C ILE A 163 35.57 22.75 -12.54
N SER A 164 35.19 23.56 -11.56
CA SER A 164 35.94 24.71 -11.06
C SER A 164 36.42 24.47 -9.63
N GLU A 165 37.74 24.25 -9.47
CA GLU A 165 38.38 24.14 -8.15
C GLU A 165 38.15 25.39 -7.29
N ASP A 166 38.14 26.58 -7.90
CA ASP A 166 37.80 27.83 -7.21
C ASP A 166 36.37 27.81 -6.64
N SER A 167 35.42 27.23 -7.38
CA SER A 167 34.03 27.12 -6.91
C SER A 167 33.94 26.16 -5.72
N LEU A 168 34.56 24.99 -5.83
CA LEU A 168 34.64 23.99 -4.76
C LEU A 168 35.26 24.57 -3.49
N TYR A 169 36.42 25.23 -3.62
CA TYR A 169 37.08 25.92 -2.50
C TYR A 169 36.14 26.92 -1.82
N ASN A 170 35.42 27.73 -2.59
CA ASN A 170 34.49 28.73 -2.04
C ASN A 170 33.28 28.11 -1.34
N TYR A 171 32.78 26.97 -1.80
CA TYR A 171 31.66 26.27 -1.16
C TYR A 171 32.09 25.68 0.17
N ILE A 172 33.20 24.95 0.19
CA ILE A 172 33.76 24.34 1.41
C ILE A 172 34.13 25.41 2.42
N ASN A 173 34.86 26.46 2.02
CA ASN A 173 35.21 27.58 2.90
C ASN A 173 33.97 28.23 3.53
N ARG A 174 32.85 28.29 2.81
CA ARG A 174 31.60 28.83 3.35
C ARG A 174 30.91 27.87 4.32
N MET A 175 30.96 26.56 4.05
CA MET A 175 30.37 25.52 4.88
C MET A 175 31.16 25.28 6.18
N GLU A 176 32.49 25.30 6.11
CA GLU A 176 33.38 25.29 7.28
C GLU A 176 33.14 26.49 8.21
N ALA A 177 32.79 27.65 7.66
CA ALA A 177 32.53 28.84 8.46
C ALA A 177 31.26 28.75 9.33
N PHE A 178 30.43 27.72 9.17
CA PHE A 178 29.37 27.41 10.12
C PHE A 178 29.98 26.75 11.36
N TYR A 179 29.66 27.27 12.53
CA TYR A 179 30.31 26.86 13.78
C TYR A 179 30.21 25.35 14.03
N THR A 180 29.03 24.78 13.85
CA THR A 180 28.77 23.34 13.72
C THR A 180 27.60 23.18 12.76
N ARG A 181 27.52 22.06 12.03
CA ARG A 181 26.33 21.72 11.24
C ARG A 181 25.54 20.57 11.86
N PHE A 182 25.72 20.35 13.16
CA PHE A 182 24.92 19.38 13.91
C PHE A 182 23.43 19.78 13.91
N THR A 183 22.55 18.84 13.57
CA THR A 183 21.13 19.06 13.19
C THR A 183 20.33 20.03 14.07
N PRO A 184 20.30 19.91 15.41
CA PRO A 184 19.52 20.82 16.26
C PRO A 184 20.11 22.24 16.38
N SER A 185 21.31 22.50 15.85
CA SER A 185 21.97 23.80 16.03
C SER A 185 21.41 24.89 15.09
N ASP A 186 21.36 26.13 15.58
CA ASP A 186 21.06 27.32 14.76
C ASP A 186 22.01 27.44 13.55
N SER A 187 23.24 26.97 13.70
CA SER A 187 24.27 27.01 12.66
C SER A 187 23.95 26.03 11.53
N CYS A 188 23.45 24.83 11.83
CA CYS A 188 22.93 23.89 10.83
C CYS A 188 21.73 24.46 10.07
N ILE A 189 20.76 25.08 10.76
CA ILE A 189 19.64 25.78 10.14
C ILE A 189 20.13 26.84 9.14
N ASN A 190 21.18 27.59 9.50
CA ASN A 190 21.77 28.59 8.61
C ASN A 190 22.52 27.96 7.42
N ALA A 191 23.18 26.82 7.60
CA ALA A 191 23.81 26.04 6.53
C ALA A 191 22.76 25.56 5.51
N ARG A 192 21.69 24.92 5.98
CA ARG A 192 20.52 24.51 5.18
C ARG A 192 19.94 25.68 4.37
N ASN A 193 19.73 26.82 5.02
CA ASN A 193 19.22 28.02 4.35
C ASN A 193 20.19 28.57 3.29
N TRP A 194 21.50 28.50 3.57
CA TRP A 194 22.53 28.92 2.62
C TRP A 194 22.57 28.01 1.39
N ILE A 195 22.50 26.68 1.56
CA ILE A 195 22.47 25.70 0.46
C ILE A 195 21.27 25.97 -0.45
N LYS A 196 20.07 26.14 0.11
CA LYS A 196 18.87 26.52 -0.65
C LYS A 196 19.08 27.80 -1.46
N ASN A 197 19.62 28.85 -0.83
CA ASN A 197 19.87 30.11 -1.50
C ASN A 197 20.96 30.00 -2.58
N LYS A 198 21.94 29.11 -2.39
CA LYS A 198 23.00 28.86 -3.35
C LYS A 198 22.47 28.17 -4.61
N LEU A 199 21.64 27.14 -4.45
CA LEU A 199 20.93 26.50 -5.56
C LEU A 199 20.03 27.50 -6.30
N ALA A 200 19.29 28.35 -5.57
CA ALA A 200 18.47 29.40 -6.19
C ALA A 200 19.32 30.40 -6.99
N SER A 201 20.54 30.72 -6.51
CA SER A 201 21.46 31.62 -7.22
C SER A 201 22.00 31.06 -8.54
N PHE A 202 21.95 29.72 -8.72
CA PHE A 202 22.28 29.09 -10.00
C PHE A 202 21.14 29.18 -11.01
N GLY A 203 19.91 29.48 -10.56
CA GLY A 203 18.72 29.63 -11.41
C GLY A 203 17.62 28.59 -11.14
N TYR A 204 17.80 27.69 -10.18
CA TYR A 204 16.79 26.68 -9.85
C TYR A 204 15.58 27.26 -9.11
N THR A 205 14.39 26.77 -9.47
CA THR A 205 13.12 27.18 -8.87
C THR A 205 12.43 26.07 -8.07
N GLY A 206 12.73 24.80 -8.34
CA GLY A 206 12.14 23.62 -7.69
C GLY A 206 12.81 23.25 -6.36
N ILE A 207 13.07 24.22 -5.47
CA ILE A 207 13.82 23.98 -4.24
C ILE A 207 12.91 23.95 -3.02
N GLN A 208 12.88 22.83 -2.31
CA GLN A 208 12.00 22.56 -1.19
C GLN A 208 12.78 22.04 0.02
N TYR A 209 12.15 22.14 1.20
CA TYR A 209 12.60 21.46 2.39
C TYR A 209 11.72 20.24 2.60
N GLN A 210 12.33 19.06 2.68
CA GLN A 210 11.64 17.86 3.13
C GLN A 210 11.83 17.76 4.64
N PHE A 211 10.74 17.87 5.39
CA PHE A 211 10.74 17.83 6.84
C PHE A 211 10.66 16.40 7.36
N PHE A 212 11.45 16.10 8.39
CA PHE A 212 11.37 14.87 9.16
C PHE A 212 11.78 15.12 10.62
N LEU A 213 11.56 14.13 11.49
CA LEU A 213 12.06 14.13 12.85
C LEU A 213 13.30 13.26 12.93
N ALA A 214 14.37 13.75 13.57
CA ALA A 214 15.49 12.89 13.95
C ALA A 214 15.05 12.03 15.15
N THR A 215 14.58 10.82 14.87
CA THR A 215 13.88 9.93 15.81
C THR A 215 14.79 9.09 16.70
N ARG A 216 16.08 8.98 16.38
CA ARG A 216 17.04 8.14 17.14
C ARG A 216 17.72 8.94 18.25
N GLU A 217 17.76 8.36 19.44
CA GLU A 217 18.46 8.97 20.58
C GLU A 217 19.97 8.95 20.34
N TRP A 218 20.55 10.14 20.15
CA TRP A 218 21.99 10.31 20.06
C TRP A 218 22.43 11.53 20.87
N GLN A 219 23.27 11.30 21.88
CA GLN A 219 23.70 12.32 22.85
C GLN A 219 22.54 13.11 23.51
N ASP A 220 21.52 12.41 24.02
CA ASP A 220 20.32 12.96 24.66
C ASP A 220 19.41 13.82 23.74
N VAL A 221 19.62 13.74 22.41
CA VAL A 221 18.80 14.41 21.39
C VAL A 221 17.92 13.37 20.71
N ILE A 222 16.60 13.50 20.87
CA ILE A 222 15.58 12.65 20.24
C ILE A 222 14.38 13.51 19.79
N ASN A 223 13.77 13.16 18.66
CA ASN A 223 12.61 13.81 18.06
C ASN A 223 12.83 15.31 17.75
N VAL A 224 14.00 15.66 17.21
CA VAL A 224 14.29 17.04 16.80
C VAL A 224 13.91 17.30 15.34
N PRO A 225 13.34 18.48 15.02
CA PRO A 225 13.09 18.89 13.64
C PRO A 225 14.36 18.89 12.78
N ALA A 226 14.31 18.14 11.68
CA ALA A 226 15.40 18.01 10.72
C ALA A 226 14.88 18.12 9.29
N TYR A 227 15.77 18.39 8.33
CA TYR A 227 15.38 18.70 6.97
C TYR A 227 16.41 18.26 5.94
N ASN A 228 15.96 17.69 4.83
CA ASN A 228 16.73 17.64 3.59
C ASN A 228 16.51 18.93 2.79
N VAL A 229 17.50 19.35 2.02
CA VAL A 229 17.32 20.36 0.96
C VAL A 229 17.22 19.65 -0.38
N VAL A 230 16.04 19.68 -0.97
CA VAL A 230 15.74 18.98 -2.23
C VAL A 230 15.57 19.99 -3.34
N CYS A 231 16.28 19.83 -4.44
CA CYS A 231 16.20 20.69 -5.61
C CYS A 231 15.98 19.89 -6.88
N SER A 232 14.81 20.07 -7.50
CA SER A 232 14.41 19.35 -8.70
C SER A 232 14.66 20.16 -9.97
N LYS A 233 15.20 19.49 -10.99
CA LYS A 233 15.24 19.93 -12.39
C LYS A 233 14.46 18.93 -13.23
N ILE A 234 13.31 19.34 -13.76
CA ILE A 234 12.43 18.46 -14.53
C ILE A 234 13.06 18.15 -15.90
N GLY A 235 13.09 16.86 -16.25
CA GLY A 235 13.59 16.35 -17.52
C GLY A 235 12.70 16.74 -18.71
N THR A 236 13.29 16.76 -19.90
CA THR A 236 12.59 17.19 -21.13
C THR A 236 11.72 16.11 -21.77
N GLU A 237 12.02 14.83 -21.50
CA GLU A 237 11.36 13.69 -22.14
C GLU A 237 10.74 12.72 -21.12
N LYS A 238 11.40 12.53 -19.97
CA LYS A 238 11.00 11.60 -18.89
C LYS A 238 10.96 12.35 -17.55
N PRO A 239 9.93 13.19 -17.34
CA PRO A 239 9.85 14.01 -16.14
C PRO A 239 9.68 13.20 -14.85
N ASP A 240 9.17 11.97 -14.95
CA ASP A 240 8.86 11.12 -13.78
C ASP A 240 9.98 10.14 -13.42
N LYS A 241 11.06 10.08 -14.21
CA LYS A 241 12.23 9.23 -13.99
C LYS A 241 13.42 10.04 -13.47
N TRP A 242 13.94 9.68 -12.30
CA TRP A 242 14.86 10.52 -11.54
C TRP A 242 16.30 10.00 -11.48
N ILE A 243 17.26 10.91 -11.58
CA ILE A 243 18.64 10.70 -11.13
C ILE A 243 18.87 11.58 -9.90
N ILE A 244 19.21 10.98 -8.77
CA ILE A 244 19.48 11.66 -7.52
C ILE A 244 20.98 11.90 -7.39
N ILE A 245 21.38 13.09 -6.99
CA ILE A 245 22.77 13.49 -6.78
C ILE A 245 22.84 14.14 -5.40
N GLY A 246 23.58 13.53 -4.47
CA GLY A 246 23.57 13.99 -3.10
C GLY A 246 24.86 13.80 -2.32
N GLY A 247 24.82 14.35 -1.11
CA GLY A 247 25.81 14.24 -0.04
C GLY A 247 25.24 14.97 1.17
N HIS A 248 25.52 14.48 2.38
CA HIS A 248 24.99 15.10 3.57
C HIS A 248 25.67 16.44 3.89
N TYR A 249 24.94 17.32 4.58
CA TYR A 249 25.42 18.67 4.91
C TYR A 249 25.61 18.91 6.40
N ASP A 250 25.20 17.97 7.26
CA ASP A 250 25.50 18.04 8.69
C ASP A 250 26.99 17.78 8.98
N SER A 251 27.37 17.99 10.22
CA SER A 251 28.70 17.69 10.75
C SER A 251 28.65 17.66 12.26
N TYR A 252 29.54 16.89 12.89
CA TYR A 252 29.74 16.93 14.32
C TYR A 252 31.23 16.85 14.68
N ALA A 253 31.56 17.14 15.93
CA ALA A 253 32.92 16.99 16.43
C ALA A 253 32.94 16.49 17.88
N GLY A 254 33.64 15.37 18.10
CA GLY A 254 33.88 14.81 19.43
C GLY A 254 32.60 14.53 20.27
N ASN A 255 32.77 14.56 21.60
CA ASN A 255 31.70 14.25 22.56
C ASN A 255 30.86 15.48 22.97
N ASP A 256 31.21 16.68 22.50
CA ASP A 256 30.43 17.90 22.71
C ASP A 256 29.85 18.32 21.37
N ILE A 257 28.58 17.96 21.15
CA ILE A 257 27.84 18.19 19.89
C ILE A 257 27.64 19.66 19.54
N TYR A 258 27.92 20.57 20.47
CA TYR A 258 27.91 22.01 20.22
C TYR A 258 29.32 22.60 20.18
N CYS A 259 30.38 21.79 20.05
CA CYS A 259 31.72 22.30 19.79
C CYS A 259 31.93 22.63 18.30
N PRO A 260 33.02 23.34 17.93
CA PRO A 260 33.30 23.63 16.54
C PRO A 260 33.43 22.35 15.72
N ALA A 261 32.60 22.18 14.70
CA ALA A 261 32.61 21.05 13.78
C ALA A 261 32.68 21.56 12.32
N PRO A 262 33.87 22.01 11.88
CA PRO A 262 34.07 22.57 10.54
C PRO A 262 33.67 21.62 9.41
N GLY A 263 33.94 20.31 9.54
CA GLY A 263 33.45 19.29 8.62
C GLY A 263 33.81 19.56 7.16
N ALA A 264 35.05 19.97 6.88
CA ALA A 264 35.48 20.41 5.56
C ALA A 264 35.54 19.26 4.56
N ASP A 265 36.07 18.12 4.96
CA ASP A 265 35.96 16.87 4.23
C ASP A 265 34.61 16.21 4.49
N ASP A 266 34.20 16.13 5.76
CA ASP A 266 33.02 15.40 6.24
C ASP A 266 31.86 16.33 6.69
N ASN A 267 30.86 16.59 5.86
CA ASN A 267 30.81 16.28 4.42
C ASN A 267 30.54 17.53 3.57
N ALA A 268 31.24 18.64 3.90
CA ALA A 268 31.23 19.81 3.03
C ALA A 268 31.81 19.50 1.65
N SER A 269 32.69 18.50 1.53
CA SER A 269 33.22 18.04 0.24
C SER A 269 32.09 17.46 -0.65
N GLY A 270 31.33 16.48 -0.18
CA GLY A 270 30.22 15.87 -0.91
C GLY A 270 29.09 16.84 -1.24
N THR A 271 28.66 17.66 -0.26
CA THR A 271 27.69 18.74 -0.53
C THR A 271 28.20 19.71 -1.61
N SER A 272 29.50 20.02 -1.61
CA SER A 272 30.09 20.91 -2.62
C SER A 272 30.18 20.26 -4.00
N ALA A 273 30.39 18.94 -4.09
CA ALA A 273 30.27 18.19 -5.34
C ALA A 273 28.87 18.29 -5.93
N MET A 274 27.84 18.05 -5.12
CA MET A 274 26.44 18.22 -5.51
C MET A 274 26.16 19.65 -6.01
N LEU A 275 26.63 20.68 -5.29
CA LEU A 275 26.46 22.08 -5.69
C LEU A 275 27.17 22.42 -7.01
N GLU A 276 28.36 21.87 -7.25
CA GLU A 276 29.12 22.12 -8.47
C GLU A 276 28.50 21.43 -9.70
N LEU A 277 28.02 20.19 -9.53
CA LEU A 277 27.23 19.51 -10.56
C LEU A 277 25.93 20.26 -10.84
N ALA A 278 25.23 20.74 -9.80
CA ALA A 278 24.03 21.56 -9.97
C ALA A 278 24.32 22.85 -10.75
N ARG A 279 25.45 23.53 -10.49
CA ARG A 279 25.86 24.74 -11.22
C ARG A 279 26.04 24.46 -12.71
N ILE A 280 26.65 23.33 -13.06
CA ILE A 280 26.97 22.96 -14.45
C ILE A 280 25.72 22.45 -15.18
N PHE A 281 25.00 21.52 -14.57
CA PHE A 281 23.84 20.85 -15.16
C PHE A 281 22.63 21.77 -15.31
N ASN A 282 22.60 22.94 -14.67
CA ASN A 282 21.52 23.90 -14.89
C ASN A 282 21.38 24.30 -16.37
N ASN A 283 22.50 24.39 -17.10
CA ASN A 283 22.55 24.79 -18.52
C ASN A 283 22.59 23.61 -19.50
N VAL A 284 22.29 22.39 -19.02
CA VAL A 284 22.25 21.18 -19.84
C VAL A 284 20.82 20.66 -19.86
N ASP A 285 20.36 20.23 -21.04
CA ASP A 285 19.06 19.59 -21.21
C ASP A 285 19.21 18.09 -20.92
N PHE A 286 18.56 17.66 -19.84
CA PHE A 286 18.49 16.26 -19.43
C PHE A 286 17.14 15.67 -19.86
N LYS A 287 17.15 14.44 -20.39
CA LYS A 287 15.94 13.69 -20.74
C LYS A 287 15.20 13.30 -19.47
N ARG A 288 15.91 12.78 -18.47
CA ARG A 288 15.41 12.41 -17.13
C ARG A 288 15.43 13.62 -16.19
N SER A 289 14.62 13.57 -15.14
CA SER A 289 14.65 14.58 -14.08
C SER A 289 15.88 14.40 -13.19
N LEU A 290 16.47 15.50 -12.73
CA LEU A 290 17.55 15.49 -11.75
C LEU A 290 17.04 15.98 -10.40
N MET A 291 17.45 15.30 -9.32
CA MET A 291 17.21 15.72 -7.95
C MET A 291 18.53 15.92 -7.23
N PHE A 292 18.84 17.18 -6.90
CA PHE A 292 20.00 17.51 -6.09
C PHE A 292 19.58 17.55 -4.62
N VAL A 293 20.23 16.76 -3.77
CA VAL A 293 19.83 16.59 -2.38
C VAL A 293 21.00 16.85 -1.45
N ALA A 294 20.80 17.77 -0.51
CA ALA A 294 21.66 17.86 0.67
C ALA A 294 20.95 17.12 1.82
N PHE A 295 21.43 15.93 2.16
CA PHE A 295 20.86 15.10 3.22
C PHE A 295 21.18 15.69 4.60
N GLY A 296 20.19 15.73 5.49
CA GLY A 296 20.40 16.14 6.88
C GLY A 296 20.47 14.94 7.82
N ALA A 297 21.16 15.09 8.94
CA ALA A 297 21.21 14.08 10.01
C ALA A 297 21.76 12.71 9.54
N GLU A 298 22.75 12.70 8.65
CA GLU A 298 23.47 11.48 8.26
C GLU A 298 24.26 10.95 9.46
N GLU A 299 24.94 11.84 10.18
CA GLU A 299 25.79 11.53 11.33
C GLU A 299 25.01 11.03 12.55
N GLN A 300 23.68 11.07 12.43
CA GLN A 300 22.72 10.57 13.41
C GLN A 300 22.05 9.28 12.91
N TYR A 301 22.76 8.47 12.13
CA TYR A 301 22.34 7.19 11.55
C TYR A 301 21.46 7.31 10.28
N LEU A 302 21.92 8.08 9.29
CA LEU A 302 21.34 8.16 7.94
C LEU A 302 19.88 8.64 7.90
N ILE A 303 19.40 9.34 8.94
CA ILE A 303 17.95 9.58 9.12
C ILE A 303 17.35 10.32 7.93
N GLY A 304 18.05 11.33 7.40
CA GLY A 304 17.54 12.12 6.29
C GLY A 304 17.41 11.33 4.99
N SER A 305 18.41 10.51 4.64
CA SER A 305 18.35 9.68 3.44
C SER A 305 17.41 8.49 3.61
N ASP A 306 17.32 7.91 4.80
CA ASP A 306 16.39 6.81 5.11
C ASP A 306 14.93 7.25 4.99
N PHE A 307 14.57 8.40 5.60
CA PHE A 307 13.24 8.99 5.46
C PHE A 307 12.89 9.28 4.00
N MET A 308 13.86 9.79 3.22
CA MET A 308 13.64 10.10 1.82
C MET A 308 13.45 8.82 0.98
N ALA A 309 14.30 7.81 1.19
CA ALA A 309 14.24 6.56 0.46
C ALA A 309 12.95 5.77 0.77
N GLU A 310 12.50 5.78 2.03
CA GLU A 310 11.21 5.22 2.45
C GLU A 310 10.06 5.90 1.73
N ASN A 311 9.98 7.23 1.81
CA ASN A 311 8.92 7.98 1.15
C ASN A 311 8.91 7.77 -0.38
N MET A 312 10.09 7.69 -1.00
CA MET A 312 10.20 7.41 -2.44
C MET A 312 9.72 6.00 -2.80
N HIS A 313 10.03 5.02 -1.96
CA HIS A 313 9.59 3.65 -2.16
C HIS A 313 8.07 3.52 -2.02
N GLU A 314 7.50 4.04 -0.93
CA GLU A 314 6.05 4.00 -0.66
C GLU A 314 5.24 4.69 -1.78
N ASN A 315 5.80 5.74 -2.39
CA ASN A 315 5.16 6.46 -3.48
C ASN A 315 5.56 5.93 -4.87
N SER A 316 6.24 4.78 -4.94
CA SER A 316 6.66 4.12 -6.20
C SER A 316 7.39 5.07 -7.16
N ILE A 317 8.27 5.93 -6.62
CA ILE A 317 9.04 6.88 -7.42
C ILE A 317 10.07 6.12 -8.25
N ASP A 318 10.05 6.33 -9.58
CA ASP A 318 11.01 5.74 -10.51
C ASP A 318 12.36 6.47 -10.45
N ILE A 319 13.35 5.81 -9.84
CA ILE A 319 14.71 6.32 -9.66
C ILE A 319 15.66 5.45 -10.48
N GLU A 320 16.25 6.03 -11.51
CA GLU A 320 17.25 5.37 -12.36
C GLU A 320 18.55 5.11 -11.59
N LEU A 321 19.01 6.11 -10.84
CA LEU A 321 20.29 6.06 -10.14
C LEU A 321 20.36 7.08 -9.00
N VAL A 322 20.93 6.68 -7.88
CA VAL A 322 21.39 7.57 -6.80
C VAL A 322 22.91 7.67 -6.83
N VAL A 323 23.42 8.89 -6.90
CA VAL A 323 24.85 9.21 -6.86
C VAL A 323 25.15 9.90 -5.54
N ASN A 324 25.88 9.23 -4.65
CA ASN A 324 26.27 9.77 -3.35
C ASN A 324 27.76 10.18 -3.33
N PHE A 325 28.05 11.36 -2.79
CA PHE A 325 29.40 11.81 -2.51
C PHE A 325 29.58 11.97 -1.01
N ASP A 326 30.55 11.26 -0.46
CA ASP A 326 30.87 11.37 0.95
C ASP A 326 32.37 11.23 1.16
N VAL A 327 32.95 12.24 1.81
CA VAL A 327 34.38 12.35 2.16
C VAL A 327 35.29 12.07 0.97
N ILE A 328 35.37 13.05 0.08
CA ILE A 328 35.98 12.92 -1.24
C ILE A 328 37.17 13.87 -1.45
N ALA A 329 37.72 14.46 -0.39
CA ALA A 329 38.68 15.55 -0.53
C ALA A 329 40.05 15.30 0.08
N TYR A 330 40.36 14.19 0.74
CA TYR A 330 41.69 13.90 1.26
C TYR A 330 42.43 12.80 0.47
N GLU A 331 43.71 13.05 0.16
CA GLU A 331 44.65 12.04 -0.33
C GLU A 331 45.97 12.14 0.47
N ASP A 332 46.63 11.00 0.72
CA ASP A 332 47.92 10.97 1.42
C ASP A 332 49.13 11.38 0.53
N ASN A 333 48.84 11.91 -0.66
CA ASN A 333 49.77 12.33 -1.72
C ASN A 333 50.67 11.19 -2.27
N THR A 334 50.25 9.93 -2.18
CA THR A 334 50.99 8.80 -2.77
C THR A 334 50.49 8.43 -4.16
N VAL A 335 49.19 8.14 -4.28
CA VAL A 335 48.46 7.86 -5.52
C VAL A 335 47.02 8.37 -5.36
N PRO A 336 46.31 8.72 -6.45
CA PRO A 336 44.92 9.17 -6.40
C PRO A 336 43.97 7.96 -6.35
N ASP A 337 44.13 7.09 -5.34
CA ASP A 337 43.22 5.98 -5.12
C ASP A 337 41.93 6.43 -4.46
N PHE A 338 40.82 5.73 -4.70
CA PHE A 338 39.54 6.04 -4.10
C PHE A 338 38.68 4.79 -3.95
N PHE A 339 37.77 4.76 -2.97
CA PHE A 339 36.75 3.73 -2.90
C PHE A 339 35.58 4.09 -3.80
N PHE A 340 35.12 3.10 -4.55
CA PHE A 340 33.96 3.23 -5.41
C PHE A 340 32.98 2.09 -5.13
N SER A 341 31.82 2.47 -4.62
CA SER A 341 30.70 1.57 -4.37
C SER A 341 29.71 1.67 -5.52
N ALA A 342 29.13 0.52 -5.88
CA ALA A 342 27.99 0.44 -6.79
C ALA A 342 27.12 -0.75 -6.38
N THR A 343 25.85 -0.76 -6.80
CA THR A 343 25.03 -1.97 -6.70
C THR A 343 25.68 -3.15 -7.42
N GLN A 344 25.33 -4.36 -7.00
CA GLN A 344 26.00 -5.60 -7.38
C GLN A 344 26.04 -5.85 -8.91
N ASP A 345 25.10 -5.28 -9.65
CA ASP A 345 25.04 -5.34 -11.10
C ASP A 345 26.16 -4.53 -11.80
N TRP A 346 26.84 -3.62 -11.10
CA TRP A 346 27.91 -2.77 -11.63
C TRP A 346 27.60 -2.01 -12.93
N LEU A 347 26.33 -1.91 -13.35
CA LEU A 347 25.95 -1.34 -14.64
C LEU A 347 26.39 0.13 -14.71
N TYR A 348 25.82 0.92 -13.80
CA TYR A 348 26.16 2.33 -13.66
C TYR A 348 27.60 2.49 -13.18
N GLY A 349 28.04 1.61 -12.28
CA GLY A 349 29.40 1.64 -11.77
C GLY A 349 30.46 1.55 -12.88
N ASN A 350 30.27 0.68 -13.88
CA ASN A 350 31.21 0.54 -14.99
C ASN A 350 31.27 1.79 -15.88
N ILE A 351 30.18 2.55 -16.02
CA ILE A 351 30.16 3.82 -16.78
C ILE A 351 30.99 4.88 -16.05
N PHE A 352 30.85 4.96 -14.73
CA PHE A 352 31.67 5.85 -13.90
C PHE A 352 33.14 5.48 -13.99
N LEU A 353 33.49 4.20 -13.86
CA LEU A 353 34.89 3.75 -13.92
C LEU A 353 35.52 3.94 -15.31
N ASP A 354 34.74 3.78 -16.37
CA ASP A 354 35.17 4.12 -17.72
C ASP A 354 35.46 5.63 -17.86
N ALA A 355 34.54 6.49 -17.38
CA ALA A 355 34.75 7.93 -17.36
C ALA A 355 35.99 8.33 -16.54
N ALA A 356 36.24 7.67 -15.40
CA ALA A 356 37.45 7.87 -14.61
C ALA A 356 38.71 7.53 -15.40
N ALA A 357 38.74 6.36 -16.06
CA ALA A 357 39.88 5.89 -16.84
C ALA A 357 40.21 6.78 -18.04
N ARG A 358 39.19 7.36 -18.68
CA ARG A 358 39.36 8.23 -19.85
C ARG A 358 39.74 9.66 -19.49
N LEU A 359 39.18 10.22 -18.41
CA LEU A 359 39.24 11.66 -18.11
C LEU A 359 40.12 12.03 -16.92
N THR A 360 40.59 11.05 -16.15
CA THR A 360 41.36 11.27 -14.92
C THR A 360 42.51 10.27 -14.80
N ASP A 361 43.24 10.35 -13.69
CA ASP A 361 44.26 9.38 -13.25
C ASP A 361 43.82 8.60 -12.00
N LEU A 362 42.53 8.65 -11.63
CA LEU A 362 41.98 7.97 -10.45
C LEU A 362 42.16 6.44 -10.52
N ILE A 363 42.44 5.83 -9.38
CA ILE A 363 42.63 4.38 -9.25
C ILE A 363 41.50 3.81 -8.37
N PRO A 364 40.50 3.10 -8.94
CA PRO A 364 39.33 2.66 -8.19
C PRO A 364 39.59 1.40 -7.36
N TYR A 365 39.13 1.43 -6.11
CA TYR A 365 38.95 0.25 -5.26
C TYR A 365 37.46 -0.08 -5.14
N LYS A 366 37.05 -1.10 -5.88
CA LYS A 366 35.66 -1.56 -5.97
C LYS A 366 35.14 -2.10 -4.64
N ARG A 367 33.97 -1.65 -4.21
CA ARG A 367 33.18 -2.19 -3.09
C ARG A 367 31.77 -2.51 -3.58
N THR A 368 31.19 -3.59 -3.06
CA THR A 368 29.80 -3.99 -3.37
C THR A 368 28.83 -3.64 -2.24
N SER A 369 29.34 -3.18 -1.10
CA SER A 369 28.52 -2.81 0.05
C SER A 369 28.41 -1.28 0.12
N PRO A 370 27.19 -0.72 0.17
CA PRO A 370 26.96 0.70 0.37
C PRO A 370 27.46 1.13 1.75
N LEU A 371 27.83 2.40 1.85
CA LEU A 371 28.47 2.92 3.06
C LEU A 371 27.60 4.01 3.70
N SER A 372 27.33 5.10 3.00
CA SER A 372 26.71 6.31 3.54
C SER A 372 25.23 6.40 3.13
N ASP A 373 24.72 7.59 2.81
CA ASP A 373 23.35 7.83 2.37
C ASP A 373 22.89 6.94 1.20
N ASP A 374 23.81 6.44 0.37
CA ASP A 374 23.52 5.45 -0.69
C ASP A 374 22.87 4.17 -0.14
N ARG A 375 23.19 3.81 1.10
CA ARG A 375 22.66 2.62 1.76
C ARG A 375 21.14 2.66 1.90
N SER A 376 20.60 3.80 2.32
CA SER A 376 19.17 4.03 2.52
C SER A 376 18.36 3.70 1.27
N PHE A 377 18.92 3.97 0.10
CA PHE A 377 18.31 3.70 -1.21
C PHE A 377 18.55 2.26 -1.68
N SER A 378 19.78 1.75 -1.56
CA SER A 378 20.08 0.37 -1.97
C SER A 378 19.34 -0.68 -1.13
N GLU A 379 19.11 -0.43 0.16
CA GLU A 379 18.29 -1.29 1.01
C GLU A 379 16.83 -1.35 0.53
N ARG A 380 16.40 -0.46 -0.36
CA ARG A 380 15.04 -0.43 -0.95
C ARG A 380 15.02 -0.82 -2.43
N GLY A 381 16.14 -1.37 -2.94
CA GLY A 381 16.25 -1.90 -4.29
C GLY A 381 16.59 -0.87 -5.36
N TYR A 382 16.94 0.37 -4.98
CA TYR A 382 17.39 1.37 -5.95
C TYR A 382 18.85 1.18 -6.33
N HIS A 383 19.18 1.44 -7.59
CA HIS A 383 20.55 1.47 -8.06
C HIS A 383 21.30 2.67 -7.45
N THR A 384 22.49 2.41 -6.91
CA THR A 384 23.34 3.42 -6.29
C THR A 384 24.76 3.32 -6.78
N VAL A 385 25.43 4.47 -6.83
CA VAL A 385 26.89 4.58 -6.90
C VAL A 385 27.34 5.58 -5.85
N ALA A 386 28.46 5.31 -5.21
CA ALA A 386 29.01 6.20 -4.20
C ALA A 386 30.54 6.27 -4.29
N THR A 387 31.07 7.46 -4.05
CA THR A 387 32.51 7.75 -4.07
C THR A 387 32.97 8.19 -2.71
N PHE A 388 34.09 7.61 -2.26
CA PHE A 388 34.77 7.96 -1.02
C PHE A 388 36.28 8.02 -1.29
N GLU A 389 37.00 8.81 -0.52
CA GLU A 389 38.45 8.75 -0.48
C GLU A 389 38.96 7.38 -0.01
N TYR A 390 40.13 6.97 -0.47
CA TYR A 390 40.69 5.66 -0.09
C TYR A 390 41.27 5.68 1.32
N THR A 391 42.00 6.74 1.64
CA THR A 391 42.56 6.95 2.98
C THR A 391 41.68 7.95 3.69
N PHE A 392 40.95 7.54 4.73
CA PHE A 392 40.14 8.46 5.53
C PHE A 392 41.02 9.35 6.41
N HIS A 393 40.75 10.66 6.42
CA HIS A 393 41.51 11.61 7.24
C HIS A 393 41.34 11.38 8.75
N SER A 394 42.43 11.45 9.53
CA SER A 394 42.35 11.17 10.97
C SER A 394 41.64 12.25 11.81
N ASP A 395 41.47 13.45 11.24
CA ASP A 395 40.80 14.56 11.93
C ASP A 395 39.30 14.68 11.61
N MET A 396 38.72 13.73 10.85
CA MET A 396 37.26 13.65 10.68
C MET A 396 36.55 13.59 12.03
N HIS A 397 35.32 14.09 12.08
CA HIS A 397 34.53 14.23 13.32
C HIS A 397 35.29 14.99 14.42
N SER A 398 36.12 15.95 14.03
CA SER A 398 36.90 16.78 14.96
C SER A 398 36.94 18.25 14.53
N PRO A 399 37.33 19.17 15.44
CA PRO A 399 37.53 20.58 15.10
C PRO A 399 38.66 20.85 14.10
N PHE A 400 39.42 19.84 13.70
CA PHE A 400 40.54 19.93 12.76
C PHE A 400 40.23 19.37 11.37
N ASP A 401 38.99 18.94 11.10
CA ASP A 401 38.54 18.68 9.73
C ASP A 401 38.28 20.00 8.99
N ILE A 402 39.34 20.63 8.49
CA ILE A 402 39.34 22.00 7.98
C ILE A 402 39.84 22.08 6.54
N LEU A 403 39.56 23.17 5.84
CA LEU A 403 39.92 23.39 4.43
C LEU A 403 41.42 23.24 4.13
N THR A 404 42.30 23.41 5.12
CA THR A 404 43.75 23.21 4.93
C THR A 404 44.21 21.76 5.02
N SER A 405 43.37 20.84 5.51
CA SER A 405 43.68 19.40 5.52
C SER A 405 43.30 18.70 4.22
N ILE A 406 42.47 19.31 3.36
CA ILE A 406 41.96 18.67 2.13
C ILE A 406 42.73 19.05 0.86
N ASN A 407 42.52 18.27 -0.20
CA ASN A 407 43.03 18.39 -1.56
C ASN A 407 41.88 18.58 -2.58
N ILE A 408 41.61 19.83 -2.92
CA ILE A 408 40.57 20.21 -3.90
C ILE A 408 40.82 19.62 -5.30
N GLY A 409 42.08 19.45 -5.69
CA GLY A 409 42.42 18.89 -7.01
C GLY A 409 42.06 17.40 -7.11
N TYR A 410 42.27 16.65 -6.03
CA TYR A 410 41.84 15.25 -5.90
C TYR A 410 40.32 15.12 -5.96
N MET A 411 39.61 15.89 -5.13
CA MET A 411 38.15 16.01 -5.14
C MET A 411 37.60 16.32 -6.54
N ALA A 412 38.21 17.29 -7.24
CA ALA A 412 37.77 17.68 -8.57
C ALA A 412 37.85 16.51 -9.58
N LYS A 413 38.78 15.57 -9.44
CA LYS A 413 38.85 14.38 -10.31
C LYS A 413 37.63 13.48 -10.14
N MET A 414 37.19 13.23 -8.90
CA MET A 414 35.98 12.43 -8.65
C MET A 414 34.72 13.09 -9.23
N ILE A 415 34.63 14.42 -9.12
CA ILE A 415 33.51 15.18 -9.66
C ILE A 415 33.56 15.20 -11.20
N ARG A 416 34.75 15.25 -11.81
CA ARG A 416 34.92 15.12 -13.28
C ARG A 416 34.39 13.79 -13.80
N MET A 417 34.69 12.68 -13.10
CA MET A 417 34.15 11.37 -13.40
C MET A 417 32.62 11.39 -13.42
N ALA A 418 31.99 11.89 -12.36
CA ALA A 418 30.53 11.97 -12.28
C ALA A 418 29.90 12.93 -13.31
N ALA A 419 30.55 14.07 -13.56
CA ALA A 419 30.10 15.06 -14.55
C ALA A 419 30.08 14.52 -15.98
N ALA A 420 30.87 13.49 -16.28
CA ALA A 420 30.85 12.79 -17.56
C ALA A 420 29.85 11.61 -17.56
N ALA A 421 29.84 10.81 -16.50
CA ALA A 421 29.03 9.61 -16.41
C ALA A 421 27.51 9.88 -16.35
N ILE A 422 27.08 10.86 -15.55
CA ILE A 422 25.64 11.17 -15.37
C ILE A 422 24.96 11.57 -16.69
N PRO A 423 25.55 12.46 -17.52
CA PRO A 423 25.00 12.76 -18.85
C PRO A 423 25.03 11.58 -19.83
N ILE A 424 26.01 10.66 -19.74
CA ILE A 424 26.01 9.44 -20.55
C ILE A 424 24.77 8.61 -20.21
N ILE A 425 24.51 8.42 -18.91
CA ILE A 425 23.33 7.70 -18.42
C ILE A 425 22.04 8.37 -18.87
N ASP A 426 21.98 9.71 -18.81
CA ASP A 426 20.83 10.47 -19.32
C ASP A 426 20.59 10.26 -20.83
N LYS A 427 21.65 10.23 -21.64
CA LYS A 427 21.51 10.14 -23.10
C LYS A 427 21.29 8.73 -23.59
N SER A 428 21.77 7.73 -22.86
CA SER A 428 21.53 6.33 -23.13
C SER A 428 20.04 5.99 -23.28
N ALA A 429 19.78 5.09 -24.22
CA ALA A 429 18.44 4.57 -24.47
C ALA A 429 17.95 3.73 -23.28
N ASP A 430 16.66 3.85 -22.99
CA ASP A 430 15.98 2.93 -22.07
C ASP A 430 16.00 1.52 -22.65
N PRO A 431 15.86 0.49 -21.78
CA PRO A 431 15.60 -0.84 -22.27
C PRO A 431 14.30 -0.84 -23.07
N VAL A 432 14.27 -1.63 -24.14
CA VAL A 432 13.05 -1.84 -24.90
C VAL A 432 12.42 -3.12 -24.41
N ILE A 433 11.25 -2.98 -23.78
CA ILE A 433 10.38 -4.12 -23.48
C ILE A 433 9.89 -4.68 -24.81
N CYS A 434 10.07 -5.98 -25.01
CA CYS A 434 9.48 -6.67 -26.14
C CYS A 434 8.27 -7.46 -25.71
N ASP A 435 7.18 -7.26 -26.44
CA ASP A 435 6.03 -8.14 -26.44
C ASP A 435 6.35 -9.35 -27.31
N LEU A 436 5.99 -10.52 -26.78
CA LEU A 436 6.15 -11.79 -27.47
C LEU A 436 4.76 -12.28 -27.85
N TYR A 437 4.59 -12.57 -29.13
CA TYR A 437 3.36 -13.14 -29.66
C TYR A 437 3.66 -14.51 -30.22
N ASP A 438 2.80 -15.46 -29.88
CA ASP A 438 2.85 -16.78 -30.46
C ASP A 438 2.26 -16.74 -31.86
N ILE A 439 2.96 -17.28 -32.85
CA ILE A 439 2.44 -17.35 -34.22
C ILE A 439 1.38 -18.45 -34.35
N GLY A 440 1.37 -19.43 -33.44
CA GLY A 440 0.42 -20.56 -33.44
C GLY A 440 0.86 -21.75 -34.31
N ASP A 441 2.06 -21.72 -34.87
CA ASP A 441 2.60 -22.80 -35.71
C ASP A 441 3.44 -23.83 -34.92
N GLY A 442 3.57 -23.65 -33.59
CA GLY A 442 4.39 -24.45 -32.70
C GLY A 442 5.90 -24.25 -32.82
N HIS A 443 6.40 -23.41 -33.73
CA HIS A 443 7.83 -23.29 -34.02
C HIS A 443 8.34 -21.86 -34.23
N SER A 444 7.46 -20.87 -34.11
CA SER A 444 7.79 -19.47 -34.38
C SER A 444 7.18 -18.54 -33.34
N LEU A 445 7.94 -17.50 -32.96
CA LEU A 445 7.48 -16.41 -32.09
C LEU A 445 7.74 -15.08 -32.81
N ARG A 446 6.81 -14.13 -32.67
CA ARG A 446 7.02 -12.74 -33.07
C ARG A 446 7.48 -11.94 -31.88
N VAL A 447 8.65 -11.32 -32.02
CA VAL A 447 9.18 -10.33 -31.07
C VAL A 447 8.80 -8.96 -31.61
N MET A 448 8.10 -8.15 -30.82
CA MET A 448 7.66 -6.82 -31.21
C MET A 448 7.89 -5.82 -30.08
N TRP A 449 8.07 -4.55 -30.42
CA TRP A 449 8.20 -3.47 -29.44
C TRP A 449 7.60 -2.17 -29.99
N ASP A 450 7.13 -1.29 -29.11
CA ASP A 450 6.39 -0.09 -29.52
C ASP A 450 7.27 0.99 -30.18
N SER A 451 8.57 0.95 -29.92
CA SER A 451 9.51 2.00 -30.35
C SER A 451 10.13 1.70 -31.71
N CYS A 452 9.58 2.31 -32.77
CA CYS A 452 10.06 2.24 -34.15
C CYS A 452 10.87 3.51 -34.52
N PHE A 453 11.95 3.83 -33.79
CA PHE A 453 12.71 5.06 -34.03
C PHE A 453 13.50 4.99 -35.34
N ALA A 454 13.36 6.01 -36.18
CA ALA A 454 14.03 6.08 -37.49
C ALA A 454 15.56 6.28 -37.36
N ASP A 455 16.01 6.75 -36.20
CA ASP A 455 17.39 7.05 -35.83
C ASP A 455 18.02 6.04 -34.86
N CYS A 456 17.35 4.91 -34.63
CA CYS A 456 17.89 3.78 -33.89
C CYS A 456 17.92 2.53 -34.77
N SER A 457 18.90 1.66 -34.58
CA SER A 457 18.83 0.26 -35.02
C SER A 457 18.66 -0.65 -33.82
N TYR A 458 18.14 -1.86 -34.04
CA TYR A 458 17.87 -2.79 -32.96
C TYR A 458 18.60 -4.12 -33.18
N GLN A 459 18.88 -4.82 -32.09
CA GLN A 459 19.37 -6.20 -32.13
C GLN A 459 18.57 -7.02 -31.14
N VAL A 460 17.87 -8.04 -31.64
CA VAL A 460 17.16 -9.00 -30.81
C VAL A 460 18.14 -10.09 -30.39
N LEU A 461 18.24 -10.35 -29.10
CA LEU A 461 19.02 -11.42 -28.52
C LEU A 461 18.07 -12.49 -27.98
N TYR A 462 18.37 -13.76 -28.20
CA TYR A 462 17.54 -14.85 -27.67
C TYR A 462 18.32 -16.11 -27.30
N GLY A 463 17.70 -16.96 -26.47
CA GLY A 463 18.28 -18.23 -26.05
C GLY A 463 17.35 -19.06 -25.17
N PRO A 464 17.68 -20.33 -24.88
CA PRO A 464 16.87 -21.20 -24.02
C PRO A 464 17.07 -20.96 -22.52
N ASN A 465 17.90 -19.96 -22.15
CA ASN A 465 18.24 -19.63 -20.76
C ASN A 465 18.33 -18.11 -20.61
N GLU A 466 17.62 -17.55 -19.63
CA GLU A 466 17.57 -16.12 -19.32
C GLU A 466 18.97 -15.51 -19.08
N ASN A 467 19.89 -16.29 -18.51
CA ASN A 467 21.23 -15.82 -18.16
C ASN A 467 22.23 -15.95 -19.33
N SER A 468 21.79 -16.39 -20.51
CA SER A 468 22.68 -16.67 -21.65
C SER A 468 21.96 -16.53 -22.99
N LEU A 469 21.75 -15.28 -23.42
CA LEU A 469 21.21 -14.95 -24.75
C LEU A 469 22.32 -14.94 -25.82
N THR A 470 22.60 -16.09 -26.42
CA THR A 470 23.73 -16.26 -27.35
C THR A 470 23.39 -16.01 -28.82
N GLU A 471 22.13 -16.16 -29.20
CA GLU A 471 21.69 -15.95 -30.58
C GLU A 471 21.30 -14.48 -30.78
N THR A 472 21.55 -13.94 -31.98
CA THR A 472 21.28 -12.53 -32.30
C THR A 472 20.67 -12.35 -33.68
N VAL A 473 19.77 -11.37 -33.80
CA VAL A 473 19.16 -10.94 -35.06
C VAL A 473 19.19 -9.42 -35.12
N ASP A 474 19.88 -8.88 -36.13
CA ASP A 474 19.90 -7.43 -36.38
C ASP A 474 18.61 -7.00 -37.06
N VAL A 475 17.99 -5.93 -36.55
CA VAL A 475 16.75 -5.35 -37.07
C VAL A 475 17.03 -3.91 -37.49
N PRO A 476 16.81 -3.57 -38.78
CA PRO A 476 17.17 -2.27 -39.32
C PRO A 476 16.30 -1.13 -38.76
N SER A 477 16.79 0.10 -38.86
CA SER A 477 16.07 1.29 -38.44
C SER A 477 14.69 1.41 -39.09
N GLY A 478 13.70 1.82 -38.31
CA GLY A 478 12.30 1.94 -38.75
C GLY A 478 11.51 0.61 -38.80
N GLN A 479 12.09 -0.49 -38.32
CA GLN A 479 11.40 -1.77 -38.09
C GLN A 479 11.45 -2.10 -36.59
N CYS A 480 10.31 -2.44 -36.00
CA CYS A 480 10.15 -2.74 -34.57
C CYS A 480 9.52 -4.11 -34.29
N PHE A 481 9.70 -5.05 -35.21
CA PHE A 481 9.35 -6.45 -34.98
C PHE A 481 10.25 -7.38 -35.78
N CYS A 482 10.40 -8.62 -35.33
CA CYS A 482 10.96 -9.72 -36.10
C CYS A 482 10.34 -11.06 -35.71
N ASP A 483 10.17 -11.94 -36.70
CA ASP A 483 9.72 -13.31 -36.47
C ASP A 483 10.93 -14.22 -36.31
N ILE A 484 10.97 -14.96 -35.21
CA ILE A 484 12.02 -15.93 -34.90
C ILE A 484 11.46 -17.32 -35.12
N THR A 485 12.00 -18.03 -36.12
CA THR A 485 11.50 -19.34 -36.58
C THR A 485 12.47 -20.47 -36.22
N GLY A 486 11.97 -21.71 -36.21
CA GLY A 486 12.79 -22.90 -35.97
C GLY A 486 13.03 -23.19 -34.48
N LEU A 487 12.14 -22.65 -33.64
CA LEU A 487 12.08 -22.91 -32.22
C LEU A 487 11.45 -24.28 -31.95
N THR A 488 11.68 -24.84 -30.76
CA THR A 488 11.09 -26.13 -30.35
C THR A 488 9.76 -25.90 -29.65
N GLU A 489 8.70 -26.58 -30.13
CA GLU A 489 7.35 -26.49 -29.54
C GLU A 489 7.35 -26.77 -28.03
N GLY A 490 6.68 -25.90 -27.28
CA GLY A 490 6.51 -26.01 -25.82
C GLY A 490 7.76 -25.66 -24.98
N GLN A 491 8.91 -25.41 -25.60
CA GLN A 491 10.13 -24.98 -24.91
C GLN A 491 10.15 -23.45 -24.73
N TYR A 492 10.45 -22.98 -23.52
CA TYR A 492 10.67 -21.55 -23.29
C TYR A 492 11.95 -21.05 -23.97
N TYR A 493 11.83 -19.86 -24.55
CA TYR A 493 12.92 -19.04 -25.04
C TYR A 493 12.82 -17.67 -24.39
N TYR A 494 13.97 -17.08 -24.12
CA TYR A 494 14.13 -15.78 -23.51
C TYR A 494 14.64 -14.81 -24.58
N PHE A 495 14.13 -13.59 -24.55
CA PHE A 495 14.35 -12.57 -25.57
C PHE A 495 14.67 -11.23 -24.92
N SER A 496 15.52 -10.45 -25.57
CA SER A 496 15.75 -9.05 -25.24
C SER A 496 16.06 -8.23 -26.48
N VAL A 497 15.78 -6.92 -26.45
CA VAL A 497 16.02 -6.03 -27.59
C VAL A 497 17.01 -4.93 -27.18
N LYS A 498 18.18 -4.92 -27.82
CA LYS A 498 19.15 -3.82 -27.70
C LYS A 498 18.80 -2.71 -28.66
N THR A 499 18.79 -1.48 -28.15
CA THR A 499 18.65 -0.27 -28.96
C THR A 499 20.02 0.37 -29.16
N PHE A 500 20.34 0.71 -30.40
CA PHE A 500 21.55 1.44 -30.76
C PHE A 500 21.16 2.79 -31.36
N PRO A 501 21.18 3.87 -30.56
CA PRO A 501 21.04 5.23 -31.05
C PRO A 501 22.16 5.61 -32.04
N ASN A 502 21.81 6.39 -33.06
CA ASN A 502 22.80 6.91 -34.04
C ASN A 502 23.81 7.91 -33.44
N ASP A 503 23.56 8.42 -32.22
CA ASP A 503 24.43 9.38 -31.53
C ASP A 503 25.57 8.71 -30.73
N GLY A 504 25.61 7.38 -30.70
CA GLY A 504 26.71 6.57 -30.15
C GLY A 504 26.64 6.31 -28.65
N TYR A 505 25.62 6.79 -27.94
CA TYR A 505 25.43 6.48 -26.51
C TYR A 505 25.06 4.99 -26.31
N PRO A 506 25.53 4.36 -25.22
CA PRO A 506 25.35 2.93 -25.03
C PRO A 506 23.93 2.59 -24.59
N PRO A 507 23.37 1.42 -24.97
CA PRO A 507 22.21 0.85 -24.26
C PRO A 507 22.64 0.42 -22.86
N LEU A 508 21.83 0.71 -21.84
CA LEU A 508 22.17 0.42 -20.45
C LEU A 508 21.55 -0.88 -19.97
N LEU A 509 20.23 -1.00 -20.10
CA LEU A 509 19.46 -2.10 -19.53
C LEU A 509 18.94 -3.03 -20.63
N LEU A 510 18.66 -4.26 -20.23
CA LEU A 510 17.99 -5.26 -21.03
C LEU A 510 16.77 -5.72 -20.26
N GLU A 511 15.60 -5.63 -20.89
CA GLU A 511 14.42 -6.33 -20.40
C GLU A 511 14.38 -7.69 -21.06
N ILE A 512 14.20 -8.72 -20.25
CA ILE A 512 14.10 -10.10 -20.71
C ILE A 512 12.64 -10.52 -20.61
N SER A 513 12.04 -10.79 -21.77
CA SER A 513 10.74 -11.45 -21.88
C SER A 513 10.97 -12.92 -22.23
N SER A 514 10.04 -13.79 -21.87
CA SER A 514 10.12 -15.19 -22.28
C SER A 514 8.79 -15.70 -22.79
N GLU A 515 8.85 -16.61 -23.76
CA GLU A 515 7.69 -17.29 -24.32
C GLU A 515 8.10 -18.61 -24.96
N ARG A 516 7.13 -19.48 -25.19
CA ARG A 516 7.25 -20.76 -25.89
C ARG A 516 6.31 -20.79 -27.10
N PRO A 517 6.73 -21.31 -28.25
CA PRO A 517 5.82 -21.46 -29.37
C PRO A 517 4.89 -22.67 -29.14
N LEU A 518 3.61 -22.53 -29.47
CA LEU A 518 2.59 -23.57 -29.33
C LEU A 518 1.77 -23.70 -30.63
N SER A 519 1.29 -24.90 -30.91
CA SER A 519 0.32 -25.15 -32.00
C SER A 519 -1.14 -25.18 -31.54
N ILE A 520 -1.36 -25.10 -30.23
CA ILE A 520 -2.69 -25.06 -29.60
C ILE A 520 -2.75 -23.79 -28.76
N PRO A 521 -3.85 -23.03 -28.77
CA PRO A 521 -3.99 -21.82 -27.96
C PRO A 521 -3.78 -22.09 -26.48
N ARG A 522 -3.18 -21.10 -25.80
CA ARG A 522 -3.06 -21.11 -24.34
C ARG A 522 -4.44 -21.13 -23.70
N GLN A 523 -4.50 -21.81 -22.57
CA GLN A 523 -5.60 -21.71 -21.62
C GLN A 523 -5.88 -20.23 -21.33
N PRO A 524 -7.11 -19.73 -21.52
CA PRO A 524 -7.44 -18.35 -21.20
C PRO A 524 -7.19 -18.05 -19.71
N ALA A 525 -6.62 -16.89 -19.44
CA ALA A 525 -6.21 -16.46 -18.11
C ALA A 525 -6.96 -15.21 -17.65
N GLY A 526 -6.97 -14.96 -16.33
CA GLY A 526 -7.58 -13.76 -15.75
C GLY A 526 -9.10 -13.69 -15.93
N LEU A 527 -9.78 -14.84 -16.12
CA LEU A 527 -11.24 -14.85 -16.15
C LEU A 527 -11.76 -14.38 -14.79
N ASP A 528 -12.62 -13.38 -14.82
CA ASP A 528 -13.25 -12.79 -13.64
C ASP A 528 -14.72 -12.43 -13.94
N THR A 529 -15.49 -12.21 -12.88
CA THR A 529 -16.91 -11.86 -12.97
C THR A 529 -17.25 -10.70 -12.05
N GLU A 530 -18.02 -9.75 -12.57
CA GLU A 530 -18.56 -8.63 -11.80
C GLU A 530 -20.09 -8.63 -11.86
N PRO A 531 -20.79 -8.70 -10.71
CA PRO A 531 -22.24 -8.53 -10.69
C PRO A 531 -22.64 -7.14 -11.20
N LEU A 532 -23.63 -7.10 -12.09
CA LEU A 532 -24.29 -5.87 -12.54
C LEU A 532 -25.78 -5.93 -12.17
N ALA A 533 -26.47 -4.79 -12.27
CA ALA A 533 -27.91 -4.74 -12.10
C ALA A 533 -28.61 -5.66 -13.12
N GLY A 534 -29.13 -6.80 -12.66
CA GLY A 534 -29.81 -7.81 -13.47
C GLY A 534 -28.94 -8.55 -14.49
N ALA A 535 -27.61 -8.50 -14.36
CA ALA A 535 -26.66 -9.13 -15.29
C ALA A 535 -25.36 -9.53 -14.59
N ILE A 536 -24.50 -10.30 -15.27
CA ILE A 536 -23.12 -10.57 -14.84
C ILE A 536 -22.18 -10.14 -15.96
N MET A 537 -21.22 -9.27 -15.67
CA MET A 537 -20.10 -9.00 -16.56
C MET A 537 -19.05 -10.08 -16.37
N ILE A 538 -18.55 -10.63 -17.47
CA ILE A 538 -17.46 -11.59 -17.51
C ILE A 538 -16.32 -10.96 -18.31
N SER A 539 -15.13 -10.91 -17.74
CA SER A 539 -13.94 -10.32 -18.36
C SER A 539 -12.75 -11.28 -18.28
N TRP A 540 -11.82 -11.19 -19.22
CA TRP A 540 -10.59 -11.99 -19.23
C TRP A 540 -9.42 -11.27 -19.89
N ASN A 541 -8.21 -11.80 -19.70
CA ASN A 541 -7.03 -11.30 -20.41
C ASN A 541 -7.02 -11.84 -21.84
N SER A 542 -6.71 -10.98 -22.81
CA SER A 542 -6.53 -11.42 -24.20
C SER A 542 -5.36 -12.39 -24.34
N ASN A 543 -5.58 -13.42 -25.14
CA ASN A 543 -4.59 -14.38 -25.60
C ASN A 543 -3.62 -13.68 -26.56
N ILE A 544 -2.36 -14.10 -26.54
CA ILE A 544 -1.27 -13.48 -27.32
C ILE A 544 -1.07 -14.15 -28.69
N GLU A 545 -1.79 -15.23 -28.97
CA GLU A 545 -1.72 -15.98 -30.22
C GLU A 545 -2.22 -15.13 -31.40
N LEU A 546 -1.37 -14.94 -32.41
CA LEU A 546 -1.72 -14.17 -33.61
C LEU A 546 -2.73 -14.88 -34.51
N ASP A 547 -2.88 -16.19 -34.35
CA ASP A 547 -3.82 -17.02 -35.07
C ASP A 547 -5.07 -17.38 -34.24
N LEU A 548 -5.26 -16.75 -33.07
CA LEU A 548 -6.50 -16.84 -32.31
C LEU A 548 -7.68 -16.45 -33.19
N SER A 549 -8.71 -17.31 -33.22
CA SER A 549 -9.95 -17.06 -33.94
C SER A 549 -10.99 -16.39 -33.05
N HIS A 550 -11.29 -17.01 -31.90
CA HIS A 550 -12.32 -16.55 -30.97
C HIS A 550 -12.25 -17.31 -29.62
N TYR A 551 -13.07 -16.87 -28.68
CA TYR A 551 -13.36 -17.55 -27.43
C TYR A 551 -14.75 -18.18 -27.42
N ARG A 552 -14.88 -19.23 -26.60
CA ARG A 552 -16.13 -19.91 -26.29
C ARG A 552 -16.38 -19.87 -24.79
N LEU A 553 -17.48 -19.25 -24.38
CA LEU A 553 -17.90 -19.14 -23.00
C LEU A 553 -18.81 -20.30 -22.63
N LEU A 554 -18.38 -21.08 -21.64
CA LEU A 554 -19.14 -22.15 -21.02
C LEU A 554 -19.80 -21.62 -19.75
N ARG A 555 -21.03 -22.04 -19.50
CA ARG A 555 -21.78 -21.69 -18.28
C ARG A 555 -22.42 -22.92 -17.68
N THR A 556 -22.49 -22.95 -16.36
CA THR A 556 -23.33 -23.88 -15.60
C THR A 556 -23.87 -23.19 -14.35
N PHE A 557 -24.80 -23.84 -13.66
CA PHE A 557 -25.33 -23.43 -12.37
C PHE A 557 -25.70 -24.69 -11.58
N ARG A 558 -26.05 -24.52 -10.31
CA ARG A 558 -26.32 -25.66 -9.42
C ARG A 558 -27.44 -26.55 -9.98
N GLY A 559 -27.09 -27.77 -10.37
CA GLY A 559 -28.03 -28.76 -10.92
C GLY A 559 -28.10 -28.83 -12.45
N SER A 560 -27.29 -28.06 -13.18
CA SER A 560 -27.12 -28.18 -14.64
C SER A 560 -25.78 -28.82 -15.02
N GLU A 561 -25.69 -29.29 -16.26
CA GLU A 561 -24.41 -29.65 -16.89
C GLU A 561 -23.78 -28.42 -17.55
N TRP A 562 -22.46 -28.43 -17.72
CA TRP A 562 -21.75 -27.41 -18.50
C TRP A 562 -22.26 -27.38 -19.94
N ALA A 563 -22.58 -26.20 -20.43
CA ALA A 563 -23.01 -25.97 -21.80
C ALA A 563 -22.35 -24.72 -22.38
N VAL A 564 -22.24 -24.68 -23.71
CA VAL A 564 -21.83 -23.47 -24.43
C VAL A 564 -22.91 -22.43 -24.25
N HIS A 565 -22.56 -21.32 -23.59
CA HIS A 565 -23.44 -20.18 -23.41
C HIS A 565 -23.33 -19.22 -24.58
N GLU A 566 -22.10 -18.90 -24.98
CA GLU A 566 -21.81 -18.03 -26.14
C GLU A 566 -20.54 -18.53 -26.86
N ASP A 567 -20.48 -18.30 -28.17
CA ASP A 567 -19.39 -18.77 -29.05
C ASP A 567 -19.04 -17.69 -30.07
N ASN A 568 -17.82 -17.70 -30.61
CA ASN A 568 -17.31 -16.65 -31.51
C ASN A 568 -17.09 -15.28 -30.84
N LEU A 569 -16.76 -15.27 -29.55
CA LEU A 569 -16.39 -14.04 -28.84
C LEU A 569 -15.00 -13.58 -29.29
N THR A 570 -14.89 -12.34 -29.78
CA THR A 570 -13.63 -11.78 -30.29
C THR A 570 -13.08 -10.65 -29.40
N GLY A 571 -13.88 -10.18 -28.45
CA GLY A 571 -13.44 -9.26 -27.41
C GLY A 571 -12.85 -10.00 -26.21
N ASN A 572 -12.63 -9.26 -25.14
CA ASN A 572 -12.13 -9.72 -23.85
C ASN A 572 -13.16 -9.58 -22.72
N GLU A 573 -14.40 -9.24 -23.08
CA GLU A 573 -15.52 -9.02 -22.16
C GLU A 573 -16.82 -9.52 -22.78
N TYR A 574 -17.74 -9.97 -21.93
CA TYR A 574 -19.09 -10.37 -22.29
C TYR A 574 -20.06 -10.08 -21.13
N VAL A 575 -21.27 -9.61 -21.42
CA VAL A 575 -22.31 -9.39 -20.40
C VAL A 575 -23.40 -10.44 -20.56
N ASP A 576 -23.56 -11.29 -19.55
CA ASP A 576 -24.64 -12.26 -19.46
C ASP A 576 -25.88 -11.63 -18.82
N GLU A 577 -26.84 -11.24 -19.67
CA GLU A 577 -28.15 -10.72 -19.25
C GLU A 577 -29.18 -11.85 -19.02
N ALA A 578 -28.85 -13.10 -19.37
CA ALA A 578 -29.76 -14.25 -19.28
C ALA A 578 -29.64 -14.95 -17.92
N VAL A 579 -29.76 -14.16 -16.86
CA VAL A 579 -29.54 -14.54 -15.46
C VAL A 579 -30.81 -14.37 -14.61
N LEU A 580 -30.89 -15.09 -13.50
CA LEU A 580 -32.03 -15.06 -12.58
C LEU A 580 -31.59 -14.61 -11.18
N SER A 581 -32.46 -13.89 -10.48
CA SER A 581 -32.20 -13.48 -9.09
C SER A 581 -31.94 -14.69 -8.17
N GLY A 582 -30.97 -14.55 -7.27
CA GLY A 582 -30.53 -15.55 -6.30
C GLY A 582 -29.84 -16.79 -6.88
N GLN A 583 -29.68 -16.87 -8.21
CA GLN A 583 -29.03 -18.00 -8.86
C GLN A 583 -27.53 -17.73 -9.02
N GLU A 584 -26.70 -18.59 -8.42
CA GLU A 584 -25.27 -18.60 -8.69
C GLU A 584 -24.98 -19.27 -10.04
N TYR A 585 -24.20 -18.59 -10.87
CA TYR A 585 -23.69 -19.07 -12.15
C TYR A 585 -22.18 -19.27 -12.07
N MET A 586 -21.69 -20.32 -12.72
CA MET A 586 -20.27 -20.63 -12.88
C MET A 586 -19.89 -20.55 -14.35
N TYR A 587 -18.75 -19.93 -14.64
CA TYR A 587 -18.24 -19.70 -15.99
C TYR A 587 -16.84 -20.26 -16.16
N CYS A 588 -16.53 -20.76 -17.36
CA CYS A 588 -15.16 -20.97 -17.82
C CYS A 588 -15.06 -20.70 -19.33
N LEU A 589 -13.85 -20.44 -19.81
CA LEU A 589 -13.59 -19.98 -21.16
C LEU A 589 -12.62 -20.92 -21.89
N LEU A 590 -12.85 -21.14 -23.19
CA LEU A 590 -11.92 -21.82 -24.10
C LEU A 590 -11.46 -20.83 -25.17
N ALA A 591 -10.19 -20.91 -25.58
CA ALA A 591 -9.67 -20.26 -26.78
C ALA A 591 -9.67 -21.22 -27.96
N VAL A 592 -9.99 -20.72 -29.15
CA VAL A 592 -10.03 -21.48 -30.41
C VAL A 592 -9.20 -20.74 -31.46
N ASP A 593 -8.28 -21.44 -32.12
CA ASP A 593 -7.47 -20.87 -33.22
C ASP A 593 -8.15 -21.01 -34.60
N ASN A 594 -7.50 -20.47 -35.63
CA ASN A 594 -7.97 -20.55 -37.02
C ASN A 594 -7.88 -21.96 -37.64
N ASP A 595 -7.13 -22.88 -37.03
CA ASP A 595 -7.05 -24.30 -37.41
C ASP A 595 -8.07 -25.16 -36.66
N SER A 596 -8.90 -24.54 -35.81
CA SER A 596 -9.92 -25.16 -34.97
C SER A 596 -9.36 -26.05 -33.84
N ASN A 597 -8.13 -25.82 -33.38
CA ASN A 597 -7.67 -26.40 -32.13
C ASN A 597 -8.26 -25.62 -30.94
N GLU A 598 -8.53 -26.33 -29.85
CA GLU A 598 -9.12 -25.77 -28.63
C GLU A 598 -8.10 -25.87 -27.49
N SER A 599 -8.02 -24.81 -26.68
CA SER A 599 -7.22 -24.79 -25.45
C SER A 599 -7.81 -25.69 -24.36
N ASP A 600 -7.08 -25.86 -23.26
CA ASP A 600 -7.70 -26.21 -21.98
C ASP A 600 -8.63 -25.07 -21.51
N SER A 601 -9.65 -25.39 -20.70
CA SER A 601 -10.57 -24.38 -20.14
C SER A 601 -9.87 -23.51 -19.10
N SER A 602 -10.20 -22.22 -19.02
CA SER A 602 -9.80 -21.34 -17.91
C SER A 602 -10.15 -21.92 -16.53
N LEU A 603 -9.62 -21.30 -15.47
CA LEU A 603 -10.17 -21.50 -14.13
C LEU A 603 -11.66 -21.12 -14.11
N VAL A 604 -12.41 -21.82 -13.26
CA VAL A 604 -13.84 -21.56 -13.07
C VAL A 604 -14.01 -20.40 -12.10
N VAL A 605 -14.86 -19.44 -12.48
CA VAL A 605 -15.31 -18.34 -11.61
C VAL A 605 -16.81 -18.43 -11.40
N SER A 606 -17.32 -17.87 -10.30
CA SER A 606 -18.75 -17.82 -10.02
C SER A 606 -19.21 -16.45 -9.54
N SER A 607 -20.47 -16.14 -9.85
CA SER A 607 -21.12 -14.90 -9.48
C SER A 607 -22.64 -15.06 -9.40
N VAL A 608 -23.27 -14.22 -8.58
CA VAL A 608 -24.73 -14.09 -8.47
C VAL A 608 -25.08 -12.70 -8.99
N PRO A 609 -26.04 -12.54 -9.90
CA PRO A 609 -26.38 -11.23 -10.44
C PRO A 609 -26.96 -10.30 -9.37
N ALA A 610 -26.73 -9.00 -9.51
CA ALA A 610 -27.21 -8.02 -8.54
C ALA A 610 -28.66 -7.62 -8.85
N PHE A 611 -29.62 -8.18 -8.12
CA PHE A 611 -31.05 -7.83 -8.23
C PHE A 611 -31.56 -7.05 -7.03
N PHE A 612 -30.85 -7.06 -5.90
CA PHE A 612 -31.21 -6.32 -4.69
C PHE A 612 -32.62 -6.64 -4.16
N ASP A 613 -33.11 -7.87 -4.38
CA ASP A 613 -34.50 -8.26 -4.13
C ASP A 613 -34.65 -9.46 -3.18
N GLN A 614 -33.56 -9.91 -2.54
CA GLN A 614 -33.57 -11.02 -1.57
C GLN A 614 -33.87 -10.56 -0.13
N GLY A 615 -34.31 -9.31 0.06
CA GLY A 615 -34.56 -8.71 1.36
C GLY A 615 -33.33 -8.02 1.92
N VAL A 616 -33.17 -8.03 3.24
CA VAL A 616 -32.14 -7.27 3.96
C VAL A 616 -30.87 -8.08 4.14
N LEU A 617 -29.71 -7.44 4.03
CA LEU A 617 -28.45 -8.02 4.49
C LEU A 617 -28.02 -7.36 5.80
N LEU A 618 -28.04 -8.14 6.88
CA LEU A 618 -27.46 -7.76 8.15
C LEU A 618 -25.98 -8.14 8.15
N VAL A 619 -25.10 -7.14 8.13
CA VAL A 619 -23.67 -7.30 8.34
C VAL A 619 -23.40 -7.06 9.82
N ASP A 620 -23.05 -8.15 10.50
CA ASP A 620 -22.86 -8.21 11.93
C ASP A 620 -21.37 -8.21 12.27
N GLU A 621 -20.90 -7.04 12.68
CA GLU A 621 -19.55 -6.77 13.21
C GLU A 621 -19.57 -6.72 14.75
N THR A 622 -20.52 -7.42 15.39
CA THR A 622 -20.59 -7.44 16.85
C THR A 622 -19.60 -8.44 17.47
N GLN A 623 -18.88 -7.99 18.50
CA GLN A 623 -17.88 -8.78 19.20
C GLN A 623 -18.55 -9.74 20.20
N ALA A 624 -18.33 -11.05 20.04
CA ALA A 624 -18.88 -12.07 20.92
C ALA A 624 -17.83 -12.64 21.91
N GLY A 625 -18.19 -12.78 23.19
CA GLY A 625 -17.36 -13.47 24.20
C GLY A 625 -16.76 -12.59 25.30
N ASP A 626 -15.96 -13.18 26.19
CA ASP A 626 -15.39 -12.59 27.41
C ASP A 626 -16.41 -11.82 28.28
N ASP A 627 -16.43 -10.48 28.16
CA ASP A 627 -17.30 -9.55 28.88
C ASP A 627 -18.52 -9.10 28.04
N ASN A 628 -18.60 -9.50 26.77
CA ASN A 628 -19.70 -9.23 25.85
C ASN A 628 -20.70 -10.40 25.77
N PRO A 629 -21.95 -10.14 25.36
CA PRO A 629 -22.94 -11.18 25.13
C PRO A 629 -22.44 -12.24 24.16
N SER A 630 -22.93 -13.47 24.31
CA SER A 630 -22.58 -14.50 23.34
C SER A 630 -23.24 -14.22 21.99
N GLU A 631 -22.60 -14.70 20.94
CA GLU A 631 -23.10 -14.76 19.58
C GLU A 631 -24.58 -15.16 19.48
N ALA A 632 -24.98 -16.20 20.24
CA ALA A 632 -26.37 -16.69 20.23
C ALA A 632 -27.36 -15.67 20.83
N VAL A 633 -26.91 -14.84 21.78
CA VAL A 633 -27.71 -13.77 22.38
C VAL A 633 -27.78 -12.57 21.44
N GLN A 634 -26.67 -12.18 20.80
CA GLN A 634 -26.64 -11.14 19.76
C GLN A 634 -27.56 -11.49 18.59
N TYR A 635 -27.43 -12.71 18.05
CA TYR A 635 -28.27 -13.13 16.93
C TYR A 635 -29.76 -13.21 17.31
N ALA A 636 -30.11 -13.69 18.51
CA ALA A 636 -31.49 -13.70 18.97
C ALA A 636 -32.07 -12.28 19.12
N TYR A 637 -31.24 -11.31 19.51
CA TYR A 637 -31.63 -9.90 19.56
C TYR A 637 -31.94 -9.36 18.15
N PHE A 638 -31.06 -9.59 17.18
CA PHE A 638 -31.29 -9.14 15.79
C PHE A 638 -32.48 -9.83 15.13
N GLN A 639 -32.73 -11.11 15.42
CA GLN A 639 -33.94 -11.80 14.97
C GLN A 639 -35.23 -11.18 15.51
N ASN A 640 -35.21 -10.67 16.75
CA ASN A 640 -36.35 -9.98 17.34
C ASN A 640 -36.48 -8.55 16.78
N LEU A 641 -35.35 -7.87 16.58
CA LEU A 641 -35.30 -6.52 16.03
C LEU A 641 -35.84 -6.45 14.59
N LEU A 642 -35.47 -7.44 13.78
CA LEU A 642 -35.90 -7.59 12.38
C LEU A 642 -37.07 -8.58 12.24
N SER A 643 -37.86 -8.76 13.31
CA SER A 643 -39.00 -9.68 13.27
C SER A 643 -40.01 -9.26 12.20
N GLY A 644 -40.38 -10.20 11.32
CA GLY A 644 -41.26 -9.92 10.17
C GLY A 644 -40.55 -9.40 8.92
N ILE A 645 -39.24 -9.15 8.99
CA ILE A 645 -38.40 -8.77 7.86
C ILE A 645 -37.63 -10.01 7.38
N VAL A 646 -37.60 -10.23 6.06
CA VAL A 646 -36.75 -11.26 5.46
C VAL A 646 -35.33 -10.72 5.40
N PHE A 647 -34.40 -11.37 6.12
CA PHE A 647 -33.00 -10.96 6.13
C PHE A 647 -32.06 -12.15 6.10
N GLU A 648 -30.88 -11.94 5.52
CA GLU A 648 -29.70 -12.81 5.65
C GLU A 648 -28.68 -12.13 6.56
N ARG A 649 -27.90 -12.92 7.30
CA ARG A 649 -26.85 -12.43 8.18
C ARG A 649 -25.48 -12.87 7.70
N ILE A 650 -24.56 -11.92 7.55
CA ILE A 650 -23.13 -12.17 7.40
C ILE A 650 -22.42 -11.65 8.63
N LYS A 651 -21.45 -12.42 9.11
CA LYS A 651 -20.64 -12.08 10.28
C LYS A 651 -19.23 -11.69 9.84
N VAL A 652 -18.67 -10.63 10.42
CA VAL A 652 -17.33 -10.06 10.14
C VAL A 652 -16.64 -9.78 11.47
N ASP A 653 -15.61 -10.56 11.83
CA ASP A 653 -14.99 -10.55 13.17
C ASP A 653 -13.48 -10.31 13.15
N SER A 654 -12.85 -10.33 11.98
CA SER A 654 -11.40 -10.23 11.83
C SER A 654 -11.04 -9.28 10.69
N THR A 655 -9.87 -8.65 10.74
CA THR A 655 -9.41 -7.67 9.74
C THR A 655 -9.34 -8.22 8.31
N ASP A 656 -9.45 -9.54 8.12
CA ASP A 656 -9.47 -10.20 6.82
C ASP A 656 -10.88 -10.53 6.33
N ASP A 657 -11.91 -10.38 7.17
CA ASP A 657 -13.30 -10.63 6.80
C ASP A 657 -13.85 -9.45 5.98
N ALA A 658 -14.54 -9.75 4.88
CA ALA A 658 -15.21 -8.76 4.05
C ALA A 658 -16.48 -9.33 3.41
N ILE A 659 -17.45 -8.45 3.11
CA ILE A 659 -18.55 -8.81 2.22
C ILE A 659 -18.11 -8.72 0.76
N SER A 660 -18.45 -9.72 -0.04
CA SER A 660 -18.23 -9.72 -1.49
C SER A 660 -19.36 -8.99 -2.24
N ARG A 661 -19.08 -8.49 -3.44
CA ARG A 661 -20.12 -7.92 -4.34
C ARG A 661 -21.24 -8.90 -4.64
N THR A 662 -20.92 -10.20 -4.78
CA THR A 662 -21.90 -11.27 -4.96
C THR A 662 -22.85 -11.40 -3.78
N GLN A 663 -22.36 -11.22 -2.54
CA GLN A 663 -23.21 -11.20 -1.35
C GLN A 663 -24.04 -9.92 -1.29
N ALA A 664 -23.40 -8.76 -1.41
CA ALA A 664 -24.07 -7.45 -1.33
C ALA A 664 -25.15 -7.26 -2.41
N GLY A 665 -24.87 -7.68 -3.65
CA GLY A 665 -25.76 -7.51 -4.81
C GLY A 665 -27.12 -8.19 -4.71
N GLN A 666 -27.28 -9.14 -3.79
CA GLN A 666 -28.53 -9.87 -3.61
C GLN A 666 -29.55 -9.09 -2.75
N TYR A 667 -29.10 -8.17 -1.90
CA TYR A 667 -29.91 -7.62 -0.81
C TYR A 667 -30.00 -6.09 -0.83
N ASN A 668 -31.13 -5.56 -0.38
CA ASN A 668 -31.34 -4.15 -0.11
C ASN A 668 -32.46 -3.98 0.93
N PRO A 669 -32.27 -3.15 1.96
CA PRO A 669 -31.03 -2.45 2.35
C PRO A 669 -29.93 -3.37 2.90
N ILE A 670 -28.71 -2.84 2.98
CA ILE A 670 -27.66 -3.37 3.87
C ILE A 670 -27.74 -2.65 5.22
N ILE A 671 -27.77 -3.42 6.31
CA ILE A 671 -27.69 -2.94 7.69
C ILE A 671 -26.36 -3.40 8.29
N TRP A 672 -25.48 -2.45 8.56
CA TRP A 672 -24.18 -2.68 9.18
C TRP A 672 -24.21 -2.28 10.65
N VAL A 673 -23.96 -3.25 11.53
CA VAL A 673 -23.93 -3.06 12.98
C VAL A 673 -22.57 -3.41 13.54
N ASP A 674 -22.00 -2.48 14.31
CA ASP A 674 -20.68 -2.59 14.93
C ASP A 674 -20.83 -2.29 16.43
N ASP A 675 -20.34 -3.19 17.28
CA ASP A 675 -20.23 -2.96 18.72
C ASP A 675 -18.81 -3.22 19.26
N ASP A 676 -17.80 -3.24 18.40
CA ASP A 676 -16.41 -3.37 18.81
C ASP A 676 -15.84 -1.99 19.21
N ASP A 677 -15.25 -1.91 20.40
CA ASP A 677 -14.62 -0.70 20.93
C ASP A 677 -13.16 -0.53 20.48
N TYR A 678 -12.58 -1.51 19.76
CA TYR A 678 -11.15 -1.59 19.42
C TYR A 678 -10.90 -1.92 17.95
N ASN A 679 -11.50 -2.97 17.42
CA ASN A 679 -11.21 -3.49 16.09
C ASN A 679 -12.40 -3.25 15.15
N HIS A 680 -12.29 -2.22 14.32
CA HIS A 680 -13.33 -1.93 13.32
C HIS A 680 -12.94 -2.54 11.96
N VAL A 681 -13.86 -3.33 11.39
CA VAL A 681 -13.64 -4.30 10.31
C VAL A 681 -14.45 -3.94 9.05
N LEU A 682 -14.92 -2.71 8.95
CA LEU A 682 -15.59 -2.23 7.72
C LEU A 682 -14.61 -1.92 6.58
N SER A 683 -13.35 -1.56 6.88
CA SER A 683 -12.35 -1.15 5.88
C SER A 683 -12.14 -2.16 4.74
N PRO A 684 -12.00 -3.48 5.00
CA PRO A 684 -11.87 -4.49 3.93
C PRO A 684 -13.09 -4.60 3.00
N SER A 685 -14.26 -4.09 3.42
CA SER A 685 -15.50 -4.11 2.63
C SER A 685 -15.77 -2.80 1.86
N LEU A 686 -14.89 -1.80 1.98
CA LEU A 686 -15.12 -0.49 1.35
C LEU A 686 -15.27 -0.59 -0.16
N ASP A 687 -14.43 -1.37 -0.85
CA ASP A 687 -14.53 -1.56 -2.32
C ASP A 687 -15.88 -2.18 -2.75
N THR A 688 -16.45 -3.07 -1.92
CA THR A 688 -17.78 -3.65 -2.15
C THR A 688 -18.88 -2.62 -1.88
N LEU A 689 -18.74 -1.82 -0.82
CA LEU A 689 -19.72 -0.77 -0.49
C LEU A 689 -19.70 0.37 -1.51
N GLU A 690 -18.53 0.75 -2.02
CA GLU A 690 -18.39 1.72 -3.11
C GLU A 690 -19.12 1.26 -4.37
N TRP A 691 -18.93 -0.01 -4.74
CA TRP A 691 -19.70 -0.64 -5.82
C TRP A 691 -21.21 -0.66 -5.52
N TYR A 692 -21.61 -1.04 -4.30
CA TYR A 692 -23.02 -1.12 -3.89
C TYR A 692 -23.74 0.23 -3.93
N PHE A 693 -23.06 1.31 -3.52
CA PHE A 693 -23.58 2.68 -3.55
C PHE A 693 -23.61 3.29 -4.96
N GLY A 694 -23.06 2.61 -5.96
CA GLY A 694 -23.26 2.95 -7.37
C GLY A 694 -24.66 2.62 -7.90
N PHE A 695 -25.46 1.86 -7.14
CA PHE A 695 -26.83 1.49 -7.46
C PHE A 695 -27.84 2.22 -6.56
N ASP A 696 -29.12 2.23 -6.95
CA ASP A 696 -30.21 2.78 -6.14
C ASP A 696 -30.52 1.88 -4.94
N THR A 697 -29.61 1.86 -3.97
CA THR A 697 -29.63 1.01 -2.79
C THR A 697 -29.67 1.84 -1.51
N ASP A 698 -30.13 1.25 -0.42
CA ASP A 698 -30.29 1.86 0.89
C ASP A 698 -29.33 1.23 1.90
N PHE A 699 -28.82 2.04 2.84
CA PHE A 699 -27.78 1.59 3.78
C PHE A 699 -27.93 2.23 5.16
N LEU A 700 -27.84 1.39 6.19
CA LEU A 700 -27.77 1.79 7.60
C LEU A 700 -26.41 1.40 8.17
N LEU A 701 -25.69 2.35 8.78
CA LEU A 701 -24.51 2.10 9.59
C LEU A 701 -24.75 2.53 11.03
N ALA A 702 -24.48 1.65 11.99
CA ALA A 702 -24.57 1.96 13.40
C ALA A 702 -23.46 1.31 14.22
N GLY A 703 -22.64 2.11 14.89
CA GLY A 703 -21.62 1.57 15.79
C GLY A 703 -20.89 2.59 16.64
N TRP A 704 -19.93 2.10 17.42
CA TRP A 704 -19.06 2.94 18.25
C TRP A 704 -17.93 3.49 17.41
N LYS A 705 -17.81 4.82 17.31
CA LYS A 705 -16.70 5.51 16.61
C LYS A 705 -16.31 4.98 15.22
N THR A 706 -17.19 4.22 14.57
CA THR A 706 -16.86 3.38 13.41
C THR A 706 -16.26 4.22 12.28
N ILE A 707 -16.87 5.37 11.98
CA ILE A 707 -16.44 6.21 10.85
C ILE A 707 -15.11 6.90 11.16
N TYR A 708 -14.93 7.42 12.37
CA TYR A 708 -13.66 8.04 12.74
C TYR A 708 -12.51 7.02 12.71
N THR A 709 -12.74 5.80 13.23
CA THR A 709 -11.68 4.79 13.25
C THR A 709 -11.26 4.36 11.85
N ILE A 710 -12.20 4.23 10.92
CA ILE A 710 -11.90 3.86 9.52
C ILE A 710 -11.21 5.00 8.76
N THR A 711 -11.60 6.25 9.01
CA THR A 711 -11.11 7.40 8.23
C THR A 711 -9.81 8.01 8.78
N GLY A 712 -9.56 7.91 10.08
CA GLY A 712 -8.47 8.62 10.77
C GLY A 712 -8.58 10.16 10.68
N GLN A 713 -9.72 10.70 10.24
CA GLN A 713 -9.91 12.11 9.93
C GLN A 713 -11.21 12.65 10.51
N SER A 714 -11.23 13.96 10.83
CA SER A 714 -12.42 14.62 11.40
C SER A 714 -13.18 15.49 10.40
N TYR A 715 -12.62 15.85 9.25
CA TYR A 715 -13.22 16.81 8.32
C TYR A 715 -13.42 16.17 6.95
N PHE A 716 -14.61 16.35 6.39
CA PHE A 716 -14.98 15.84 5.06
C PHE A 716 -15.49 17.00 4.20
N TYR A 717 -15.05 17.03 2.95
CA TYR A 717 -15.31 18.12 2.02
C TYR A 717 -16.20 17.64 0.86
N PRO A 718 -16.95 18.54 0.20
CA PRO A 718 -17.70 18.18 -1.01
C PRO A 718 -16.81 17.50 -2.05
N GLY A 719 -17.24 16.36 -2.60
CA GLY A 719 -16.44 15.54 -3.52
C GLY A 719 -15.64 14.43 -2.84
N SER A 720 -15.64 14.35 -1.50
CA SER A 720 -15.05 13.22 -0.78
C SER A 720 -16.10 12.14 -0.50
N TYR A 721 -15.66 10.88 -0.49
CA TYR A 721 -16.55 9.71 -0.38
C TYR A 721 -17.57 9.79 0.77
N TYR A 722 -17.12 10.03 2.00
CA TYR A 722 -18.00 10.09 3.18
C TYR A 722 -18.88 11.35 3.22
N TYR A 723 -18.46 12.44 2.59
CA TYR A 723 -19.33 13.61 2.45
C TYR A 723 -20.47 13.30 1.48
N ASP A 724 -20.14 12.71 0.33
CA ASP A 724 -21.07 12.50 -0.78
C ASP A 724 -21.97 11.27 -0.57
N ASN A 725 -21.54 10.28 0.21
CA ASN A 725 -22.31 9.08 0.51
C ASN A 725 -22.90 9.07 1.93
N PHE A 726 -22.26 9.62 2.96
CA PHE A 726 -22.79 9.58 4.32
C PHE A 726 -23.39 10.92 4.79
N GLY A 727 -23.21 11.99 4.03
CA GLY A 727 -23.78 13.29 4.37
C GLY A 727 -23.12 13.93 5.60
N ILE A 728 -21.85 13.61 5.86
CA ILE A 728 -21.09 14.08 7.02
C ILE A 728 -20.05 15.11 6.55
N SER A 729 -19.96 16.24 7.24
CA SER A 729 -18.93 17.27 6.99
C SER A 729 -17.87 17.35 8.10
N TYR A 730 -18.22 16.93 9.31
CA TYR A 730 -17.30 16.88 10.44
C TYR A 730 -17.72 15.83 11.46
N ILE A 731 -16.73 15.21 12.12
CA ILE A 731 -16.92 14.24 13.21
C ILE A 731 -16.10 14.67 14.43
N ALA A 732 -16.72 14.55 15.61
CA ALA A 732 -16.08 14.60 16.91
C ALA A 732 -16.48 13.36 17.73
N GLN A 733 -15.74 13.06 18.78
CA GLN A 733 -16.01 11.89 19.62
C GLN A 733 -16.35 12.27 21.05
N ASN A 734 -17.21 11.47 21.66
CA ASN A 734 -17.37 11.41 23.11
C ASN A 734 -16.67 10.15 23.66
N PRO A 735 -15.48 10.27 24.29
CA PRO A 735 -14.75 9.12 24.82
C PRO A 735 -15.17 8.68 26.25
N ILE A 736 -16.23 9.27 26.83
CA ILE A 736 -16.63 9.03 28.22
C ILE A 736 -18.03 8.43 28.34
N ASN A 737 -18.27 7.63 29.40
CA ASN A 737 -19.57 7.02 29.72
C ASN A 737 -20.63 8.07 30.09
N ASP A 738 -21.18 8.76 29.09
CA ASP A 738 -22.09 9.89 29.27
C ASP A 738 -23.33 9.83 28.37
N PHE A 739 -23.34 8.99 27.34
CA PHE A 739 -24.49 8.81 26.45
C PHE A 739 -25.56 7.92 27.09
N THR A 740 -26.76 8.47 27.29
CA THR A 740 -27.90 7.74 27.88
C THR A 740 -28.98 7.39 26.86
N GLY A 741 -28.80 7.83 25.61
CA GLY A 741 -29.77 7.73 24.54
C GLY A 741 -29.70 8.97 23.65
N ALA A 742 -30.65 9.09 22.73
CA ALA A 742 -30.75 10.24 21.85
C ALA A 742 -32.21 10.69 21.73
N THR A 743 -32.39 12.00 21.60
CA THR A 743 -33.70 12.59 21.31
C THR A 743 -33.89 12.68 19.81
N GLY A 744 -34.95 12.06 19.32
CA GLY A 744 -35.37 12.09 17.93
C GLY A 744 -35.87 13.47 17.54
N VAL A 745 -35.56 13.88 16.32
CA VAL A 745 -36.03 15.14 15.74
C VAL A 745 -36.80 14.88 14.45
N ASN A 746 -37.65 15.81 14.01
CA ASN A 746 -38.42 15.71 12.76
C ASN A 746 -39.26 14.43 12.60
N GLY A 747 -39.76 13.87 13.71
CA GLY A 747 -40.62 12.68 13.70
C GLY A 747 -39.85 11.36 13.81
N TRP A 748 -38.53 11.40 13.98
CA TRP A 748 -37.75 10.25 14.42
C TRP A 748 -37.99 9.95 15.91
N PRO A 749 -37.97 8.68 16.34
CA PRO A 749 -38.23 8.31 17.72
C PRO A 749 -37.08 8.68 18.66
N ASP A 750 -37.41 8.91 19.92
CA ASP A 750 -36.42 8.94 21.00
C ASP A 750 -35.89 7.52 21.23
N VAL A 751 -34.61 7.41 21.59
CA VAL A 751 -33.98 6.13 21.94
C VAL A 751 -33.32 6.19 23.31
N GLU A 752 -33.46 5.12 24.06
CA GLU A 752 -32.90 4.96 25.40
C GLU A 752 -31.92 3.78 25.46
N VAL A 753 -30.83 3.95 26.21
CA VAL A 753 -29.83 2.89 26.46
C VAL A 753 -30.34 1.95 27.55
N LYS A 754 -30.13 0.62 27.38
CA LYS A 754 -30.52 -0.38 28.38
C LYS A 754 -29.86 -0.09 29.74
N PRO A 755 -30.56 -0.25 30.88
CA PRO A 755 -29.98 -0.02 32.20
C PRO A 755 -28.76 -0.90 32.53
N ASP A 756 -28.67 -2.07 31.90
CA ASP A 756 -27.61 -3.07 32.04
C ASP A 756 -26.54 -2.97 30.95
N ALA A 757 -26.62 -1.99 30.05
CA ALA A 757 -25.55 -1.70 29.10
C ALA A 757 -24.24 -1.35 29.84
N PRO A 758 -23.07 -1.55 29.20
CA PRO A 758 -21.77 -1.16 29.73
C PRO A 758 -21.79 0.27 30.29
N GLY A 759 -21.01 0.51 31.37
CA GLY A 759 -20.99 1.82 32.03
C GLY A 759 -22.20 2.15 32.91
N GLY A 760 -23.14 1.21 33.11
CA GLY A 760 -24.31 1.36 33.98
C GLY A 760 -25.45 2.15 33.34
N GLY A 761 -25.79 1.77 32.09
CA GLY A 761 -26.75 2.49 31.25
C GLY A 761 -26.19 3.78 30.65
N ARG A 762 -24.87 3.83 30.44
CA ARG A 762 -24.17 5.00 29.86
C ARG A 762 -23.03 4.55 28.96
N MET A 763 -23.10 4.90 27.67
CA MET A 763 -22.10 4.48 26.69
C MET A 763 -20.99 5.53 26.45
N PRO A 764 -19.75 5.09 26.20
CA PRO A 764 -18.66 5.90 25.66
C PRO A 764 -18.61 5.78 24.12
N ASN A 765 -17.57 6.35 23.52
CA ASN A 765 -17.17 6.22 22.12
C ASN A 765 -18.27 6.55 21.09
N ILE A 766 -19.07 7.57 21.40
CA ILE A 766 -20.15 8.01 20.51
C ILE A 766 -19.60 9.02 19.50
N ASP A 767 -19.81 8.74 18.21
CA ASP A 767 -19.54 9.71 17.16
C ASP A 767 -20.61 10.82 17.16
N ILE A 768 -20.13 12.05 17.10
CA ILE A 768 -20.92 13.27 17.06
C ILE A 768 -20.68 13.93 15.72
N PHE A 769 -21.76 14.13 14.98
CA PHE A 769 -21.68 14.55 13.59
C PHE A 769 -21.97 16.03 13.40
N THR A 770 -21.47 16.56 12.29
CA THR A 770 -22.01 17.75 11.63
C THR A 770 -22.51 17.35 10.26
N ALA A 771 -23.82 17.46 10.06
CA ALA A 771 -24.47 17.15 8.79
C ALA A 771 -23.98 18.08 7.67
N ALA A 772 -23.78 17.51 6.48
CA ALA A 772 -23.62 18.26 5.24
C ALA A 772 -24.92 19.05 4.93
N PRO A 773 -24.89 20.09 4.08
CA PRO A 773 -26.03 20.99 3.85
C PRO A 773 -27.33 20.32 3.36
N ASN A 774 -27.24 19.12 2.78
CA ASN A 774 -28.39 18.35 2.27
C ASN A 774 -28.71 17.10 3.12
N ALA A 775 -27.98 16.88 4.21
CA ALA A 775 -28.23 15.79 5.12
C ALA A 775 -29.08 16.27 6.30
N GLU A 776 -30.01 15.43 6.74
CA GLU A 776 -30.91 15.69 7.85
C GLU A 776 -30.30 15.16 9.16
N VAL A 777 -30.25 16.01 10.19
CA VAL A 777 -30.01 15.52 11.55
C VAL A 777 -31.29 14.87 12.04
N ILE A 778 -31.23 13.60 12.42
CA ILE A 778 -32.40 12.81 12.86
C ILE A 778 -32.43 12.55 14.35
N MET A 779 -31.28 12.63 15.04
CA MET A 779 -31.17 12.39 16.47
C MET A 779 -30.08 13.24 17.12
N THR A 780 -30.30 13.62 18.39
CA THR A 780 -29.36 14.43 19.19
C THR A 780 -29.02 13.79 20.54
N PHE A 781 -27.77 13.94 20.98
CA PHE A 781 -27.19 13.25 22.14
C PHE A 781 -27.84 13.63 23.48
N ASN A 782 -28.24 12.63 24.28
CA ASN A 782 -28.68 12.82 25.67
C ASN A 782 -27.55 12.51 26.68
N SER A 783 -27.07 13.56 27.36
CA SER A 783 -25.94 13.52 28.29
C SER A 783 -26.36 13.34 29.74
N ALA A 784 -25.84 12.30 30.40
CA ALA A 784 -26.06 12.04 31.81
C ALA A 784 -25.52 13.16 32.71
N SER A 785 -24.38 13.74 32.34
CA SER A 785 -23.71 14.83 33.08
C SER A 785 -24.16 16.23 32.66
N SER A 786 -25.05 16.34 31.65
CA SER A 786 -25.40 17.60 31.01
C SER A 786 -24.19 18.35 30.43
N ASN A 787 -23.21 17.60 29.93
CA ASN A 787 -22.00 18.14 29.33
C ASN A 787 -22.33 18.88 28.03
N GLN A 788 -22.05 20.19 27.99
CA GLN A 788 -22.39 21.07 26.85
C GLN A 788 -21.61 20.76 25.56
N PHE A 789 -20.51 20.02 25.64
CA PHE A 789 -19.77 19.59 24.46
C PHE A 789 -20.52 18.52 23.66
N TYR A 790 -21.35 17.71 24.33
CA TYR A 790 -22.04 16.56 23.75
C TYR A 790 -23.56 16.74 23.73
N SER A 791 -24.15 17.23 24.83
CA SER A 791 -25.60 17.37 24.98
C SER A 791 -26.23 18.16 23.82
N GLY A 792 -27.21 17.54 23.17
CA GLY A 792 -27.94 18.11 22.04
C GLY A 792 -27.15 18.18 20.74
N LYS A 793 -25.95 17.58 20.65
CA LYS A 793 -25.20 17.48 19.40
C LYS A 793 -25.73 16.33 18.53
N PRO A 794 -25.64 16.42 17.18
CA PRO A 794 -26.10 15.37 16.28
C PRO A 794 -25.36 14.06 16.50
N VAL A 795 -26.10 12.96 16.55
CA VAL A 795 -25.56 11.58 16.66
C VAL A 795 -26.23 10.62 15.66
N GLY A 796 -27.18 11.12 14.87
CA GLY A 796 -27.80 10.39 13.79
C GLY A 796 -28.03 11.33 12.60
N ILE A 797 -27.71 10.85 11.40
CA ILE A 797 -27.93 11.55 10.13
C ILE A 797 -28.74 10.66 9.20
N ALA A 798 -29.71 11.24 8.50
CA ALA A 798 -30.34 10.66 7.32
C ALA A 798 -29.97 11.49 6.08
N TYR A 799 -29.72 10.83 4.96
CA TYR A 799 -29.26 11.51 3.74
C TYR A 799 -29.80 10.86 2.48
N ASP A 800 -30.54 11.64 1.70
CA ASP A 800 -31.00 11.28 0.36
C ASP A 800 -29.86 11.53 -0.64
N THR A 801 -29.21 10.47 -1.10
CA THR A 801 -28.14 10.57 -2.11
C THR A 801 -28.73 10.55 -3.52
N HIS A 802 -27.86 10.56 -4.54
CA HIS A 802 -28.28 10.31 -5.91
C HIS A 802 -28.62 8.83 -6.20
N HIS A 803 -28.15 7.91 -5.35
CA HIS A 803 -28.16 6.46 -5.53
C HIS A 803 -28.74 5.77 -4.29
N GLY A 804 -29.91 6.25 -3.84
CA GLY A 804 -30.64 5.75 -2.67
C GLY A 804 -30.33 6.48 -1.36
N LYS A 805 -30.80 5.94 -0.24
CA LYS A 805 -30.88 6.62 1.06
C LYS A 805 -29.92 6.05 2.08
N ARG A 806 -29.50 6.89 3.03
CA ARG A 806 -28.45 6.56 4.00
C ARG A 806 -28.89 6.95 5.38
N VAL A 807 -28.72 6.07 6.36
CA VAL A 807 -28.90 6.38 7.78
C VAL A 807 -27.61 6.03 8.50
N ILE A 808 -27.03 7.00 9.19
CA ILE A 808 -25.74 6.86 9.85
C ILE A 808 -25.89 7.24 11.32
N LEU A 809 -25.61 6.29 12.21
CA LEU A 809 -25.75 6.41 13.65
C LEU A 809 -24.38 6.28 14.32
N GLY A 810 -24.05 7.25 15.17
CA GLY A 810 -22.79 7.27 15.92
C GLY A 810 -22.79 6.41 17.18
N PHE A 811 -23.78 5.53 17.32
CA PHE A 811 -23.97 4.66 18.47
C PHE A 811 -24.47 3.28 18.02
N PRO A 812 -24.10 2.21 18.73
CA PRO A 812 -24.55 0.85 18.44
C PRO A 812 -26.02 0.65 18.83
N ILE A 813 -26.76 -0.10 17.99
CA ILE A 813 -28.17 -0.40 18.22
C ILE A 813 -28.35 -1.51 19.28
N TYR A 814 -27.38 -2.39 19.45
CA TYR A 814 -27.48 -3.56 20.34
C TYR A 814 -27.79 -3.20 21.81
N TYR A 815 -27.28 -2.05 22.27
CA TYR A 815 -27.43 -1.59 23.65
C TYR A 815 -28.63 -0.67 23.90
N LEU A 816 -29.52 -0.48 22.93
CA LEU A 816 -30.77 0.26 23.11
C LEU A 816 -31.87 -0.61 23.71
N THR A 817 -32.82 -0.05 24.47
CA THR A 817 -33.99 -0.82 24.91
C THR A 817 -34.72 -1.41 23.70
N ASP A 818 -35.29 -2.61 23.84
CA ASP A 818 -35.95 -3.31 22.73
C ASP A 818 -37.02 -2.42 22.05
N GLU A 819 -37.80 -1.68 22.84
CA GLU A 819 -38.80 -0.71 22.37
C GLU A 819 -38.17 0.42 21.54
N SER A 820 -37.03 0.96 21.99
CA SER A 820 -36.30 2.02 21.27
C SER A 820 -35.71 1.52 19.96
N ALA A 821 -35.06 0.35 19.99
CA ALA A 821 -34.44 -0.24 18.82
C ALA A 821 -35.49 -0.59 17.75
N GLN A 822 -36.62 -1.19 18.15
CA GLN A 822 -37.73 -1.51 17.25
C GLN A 822 -38.35 -0.26 16.63
N ALA A 823 -38.63 0.77 17.43
CA ALA A 823 -39.17 2.03 16.91
C ALA A 823 -38.20 2.70 15.92
N LEU A 824 -36.91 2.69 16.23
CA LEU A 824 -35.88 3.24 15.37
C LEU A 824 -35.79 2.49 14.04
N ILE A 825 -35.66 1.16 14.08
CA ILE A 825 -35.57 0.34 12.87
C ILE A 825 -36.83 0.49 12.01
N ALA A 826 -38.03 0.45 12.61
CA ALA A 826 -39.27 0.71 11.88
C ALA A 826 -39.24 2.07 11.14
N LYS A 827 -38.74 3.12 11.80
CA LYS A 827 -38.60 4.44 11.18
C LYS A 827 -37.53 4.49 10.08
N VAL A 828 -36.44 3.73 10.21
CA VAL A 828 -35.42 3.58 9.16
C VAL A 828 -36.04 2.96 7.90
N PHE A 829 -36.80 1.87 8.04
CA PHE A 829 -37.48 1.24 6.90
C PHE A 829 -38.55 2.14 6.29
N GLU A 830 -39.35 2.85 7.10
CA GLU A 830 -40.25 3.90 6.63
C GLU A 830 -39.50 4.95 5.79
N TYR A 831 -38.36 5.42 6.29
CA TYR A 831 -37.53 6.40 5.60
C TYR A 831 -36.97 5.85 4.29
N PHE A 832 -36.48 4.61 4.25
CA PHE A 832 -36.06 3.94 3.02
C PHE A 832 -37.18 3.84 1.99
N GLY A 833 -38.44 3.95 2.43
CA GLY A 833 -39.60 3.78 1.56
C GLY A 833 -39.94 2.31 1.39
N GLU A 834 -39.37 1.47 2.25
CA GLU A 834 -39.83 0.12 2.46
C GLU A 834 -41.13 0.22 3.27
N GLU A 835 -42.26 0.09 2.60
CA GLU A 835 -43.51 -0.17 3.29
C GLU A 835 -43.33 -1.51 4.03
N SER A 836 -43.17 -1.47 5.35
CA SER A 836 -43.26 -2.70 6.12
C SER A 836 -44.65 -3.26 5.87
N VAL A 837 -44.72 -4.39 5.15
CA VAL A 837 -46.00 -5.00 4.82
C VAL A 837 -46.44 -5.82 6.03
N LEU A 838 -46.73 -5.11 7.12
CA LEU A 838 -47.33 -5.64 8.33
C LEU A 838 -48.81 -5.91 8.02
N TYR A 839 -49.06 -7.05 7.37
CA TYR A 839 -50.40 -7.49 7.00
C TYR A 839 -51.29 -7.49 8.24
N GLY A 840 -52.39 -6.73 8.20
CA GLY A 840 -53.27 -6.57 9.36
C GLY A 840 -53.09 -5.30 10.20
N ASP A 841 -52.10 -4.46 9.92
CA ASP A 841 -51.98 -3.10 10.48
C ASP A 841 -52.94 -2.13 9.78
N ALA A 842 -54.15 -2.06 10.29
CA ALA A 842 -55.24 -1.31 9.66
C ALA A 842 -55.17 0.19 9.94
N ASN A 843 -54.50 0.61 11.02
CA ASN A 843 -54.37 2.01 11.38
C ASN A 843 -53.04 2.64 10.92
N GLY A 844 -52.13 1.83 10.37
CA GLY A 844 -50.81 2.21 9.87
C GLY A 844 -49.92 2.81 10.96
N ASP A 845 -50.07 2.35 12.20
CA ASP A 845 -49.22 2.76 13.34
C ASP A 845 -48.00 1.86 13.54
N TRP A 846 -47.79 0.93 12.60
CA TRP A 846 -46.65 0.02 12.52
C TRP A 846 -46.62 -1.02 13.65
N ALA A 847 -47.77 -1.27 14.29
CA ALA A 847 -47.92 -2.28 15.33
C ALA A 847 -49.25 -3.02 15.21
N MET A 848 -49.23 -4.29 14.79
CA MET A 848 -50.45 -5.11 14.76
C MET A 848 -50.93 -5.45 16.18
N ASN A 849 -51.99 -4.78 16.64
CA ASN A 849 -52.50 -4.91 18.00
C ASN A 849 -54.04 -4.71 18.10
N LEU A 850 -54.55 -4.44 19.31
CA LEU A 850 -55.99 -4.23 19.56
C LEU A 850 -56.53 -2.97 18.86
N LEU A 851 -55.67 -1.99 18.60
CA LEU A 851 -56.02 -0.74 17.95
C LEU A 851 -56.43 -0.99 16.49
N ASP A 852 -55.82 -1.93 15.78
CA ASP A 852 -56.21 -2.33 14.41
C ASP A 852 -57.58 -2.97 14.36
N ILE A 853 -57.84 -3.89 15.31
CA ILE A 853 -59.16 -4.48 15.50
C ILE A 853 -60.19 -3.37 15.73
N THR A 854 -59.85 -2.40 16.57
CA THR A 854 -60.75 -1.28 16.89
C THR A 854 -60.95 -0.34 15.69
N TYR A 855 -59.89 -0.12 14.91
CA TYR A 855 -59.88 0.71 13.71
C TYR A 855 -60.78 0.11 12.63
N LEU A 856 -60.61 -1.19 12.31
CA LEU A 856 -61.47 -1.92 11.36
C LEU A 856 -62.94 -1.95 11.81
N ILE A 857 -63.21 -2.13 13.11
CA ILE A 857 -64.59 -2.08 13.62
C ILE A 857 -65.18 -0.67 13.44
N ASN A 858 -64.39 0.38 13.67
CA ASN A 858 -64.87 1.75 13.50
C ASN A 858 -65.09 2.08 12.02
N TYR A 859 -64.20 1.65 11.12
CA TYR A 859 -64.37 1.75 9.68
C TYR A 859 -65.65 1.05 9.20
N LEU A 860 -65.83 -0.22 9.58
CA LEU A 860 -66.94 -1.04 9.10
C LEU A 860 -68.32 -0.65 9.67
N TYR A 861 -68.37 -0.10 10.89
CA TYR A 861 -69.64 0.03 11.64
C TYR A 861 -69.90 1.38 12.31
N LYS A 862 -68.95 2.33 12.29
CA LYS A 862 -69.09 3.60 13.01
C LYS A 862 -68.67 4.83 12.19
N ASP A 863 -68.75 4.74 10.87
CA ASP A 863 -68.33 5.82 9.95
C ASP A 863 -66.89 6.32 10.22
N GLY A 864 -66.02 5.41 10.65
CA GLY A 864 -64.59 5.67 10.84
C GLY A 864 -63.84 5.80 9.51
N PRO A 865 -62.61 6.35 9.53
CA PRO A 865 -61.76 6.43 8.34
C PRO A 865 -61.42 5.05 7.79
N GLU A 866 -61.19 4.99 6.47
CA GLU A 866 -60.69 3.80 5.76
C GLU A 866 -59.28 3.40 6.27
N PRO A 867 -58.91 2.10 6.22
CA PRO A 867 -57.53 1.68 6.45
C PRO A 867 -56.54 2.46 5.60
N ILE A 868 -55.35 2.75 6.15
CA ILE A 868 -54.32 3.52 5.43
C ILE A 868 -53.90 2.79 4.15
N ASP A 869 -53.78 1.47 4.22
CA ASP A 869 -53.76 0.56 3.07
C ASP A 869 -54.94 -0.43 3.19
N LEU A 870 -55.76 -0.49 2.15
CA LEU A 870 -56.87 -1.43 2.05
C LEU A 870 -56.43 -2.89 2.10
N ASN A 871 -55.23 -3.21 1.63
CA ASN A 871 -54.68 -4.57 1.70
C ASN A 871 -54.29 -4.96 3.13
N ASN A 872 -53.90 -3.99 3.97
CA ASN A 872 -53.72 -4.24 5.41
C ASN A 872 -55.04 -4.42 6.14
N GLY A 873 -56.15 -3.95 5.57
CA GLY A 873 -57.50 -4.24 6.04
C GLY A 873 -58.03 -5.64 5.67
N ASP A 874 -57.32 -6.41 4.84
CA ASP A 874 -57.69 -7.76 4.36
C ASP A 874 -56.63 -8.84 4.74
N PRO A 875 -56.33 -9.01 6.05
CA PRO A 875 -55.30 -9.93 6.55
C PRO A 875 -55.57 -11.41 6.25
N ASN A 876 -56.77 -11.76 5.76
CA ASN A 876 -57.11 -13.13 5.37
C ASN A 876 -57.12 -13.34 3.85
N ARG A 877 -56.78 -12.31 3.06
CA ARG A 877 -56.77 -12.32 1.59
C ARG A 877 -58.11 -12.75 0.98
N SER A 878 -59.21 -12.25 1.51
CA SER A 878 -60.55 -12.46 0.93
C SER A 878 -60.86 -11.52 -0.24
N CYS A 879 -59.97 -10.57 -0.52
CA CYS A 879 -60.13 -9.46 -1.45
C CYS A 879 -61.29 -8.53 -1.07
N ALA A 880 -61.63 -8.47 0.23
CA ALA A 880 -62.67 -7.57 0.75
C ALA A 880 -62.49 -7.29 2.24
N VAL A 881 -62.34 -6.02 2.62
CA VAL A 881 -62.31 -5.60 4.04
C VAL A 881 -63.69 -5.77 4.67
N ASN A 882 -63.84 -6.72 5.60
CA ASN A 882 -65.09 -7.07 6.26
C ASN A 882 -64.89 -7.62 7.69
N ILE A 883 -65.96 -8.12 8.31
CA ILE A 883 -65.92 -8.61 9.71
C ILE A 883 -65.09 -9.88 9.91
N LEU A 884 -64.84 -10.65 8.84
CA LEU A 884 -64.00 -11.83 8.89
C LEU A 884 -62.53 -11.45 9.09
N ASP A 885 -62.10 -10.27 8.64
CA ASP A 885 -60.78 -9.71 8.86
C ASP A 885 -60.53 -9.36 10.31
N VAL A 886 -61.51 -8.72 10.95
CA VAL A 886 -61.54 -8.48 12.40
C VAL A 886 -61.45 -9.79 13.17
N THR A 887 -62.19 -10.80 12.73
CA THR A 887 -62.18 -12.13 13.38
C THR A 887 -60.84 -12.83 13.19
N TYR A 888 -60.21 -12.66 12.03
CA TYR A 888 -58.91 -13.22 11.70
C TYR A 888 -57.82 -12.62 12.59
N LEU A 889 -57.77 -11.29 12.72
CA LEU A 889 -56.82 -10.60 13.60
C LEU A 889 -57.01 -10.97 15.08
N ILE A 890 -58.26 -11.06 15.56
CA ILE A 890 -58.52 -11.52 16.94
C ILE A 890 -58.01 -12.95 17.15
N ASN A 891 -58.19 -13.83 16.16
CA ASN A 891 -57.73 -15.21 16.27
C ASN A 891 -56.20 -15.29 16.25
N TYR A 892 -55.54 -14.52 15.39
CA TYR A 892 -54.09 -14.40 15.35
C TYR A 892 -53.54 -13.85 16.68
N LEU A 893 -53.97 -12.66 17.10
CA LEU A 893 -53.46 -11.96 18.27
C LEU A 893 -53.75 -12.66 19.60
N TYR A 894 -54.88 -13.38 19.72
CA TYR A 894 -55.35 -13.89 21.02
C TYR A 894 -55.66 -15.38 21.08
N LYS A 895 -55.60 -16.12 19.95
CA LYS A 895 -56.00 -17.53 19.89
C LYS A 895 -55.08 -18.42 19.05
N SER A 896 -53.83 -18.00 18.84
CA SER A 896 -52.83 -18.75 18.07
C SER A 896 -53.32 -19.11 16.65
N GLY A 897 -54.05 -18.19 16.03
CA GLY A 897 -54.47 -18.29 14.63
C GLY A 897 -53.28 -18.12 13.66
N PRO A 898 -53.49 -18.37 12.36
CA PRO A 898 -52.46 -18.18 11.34
C PRO A 898 -52.06 -16.71 11.20
N GLU A 899 -50.82 -16.46 10.78
CA GLU A 899 -50.31 -15.11 10.48
C GLU A 899 -51.09 -14.44 9.35
N PRO A 900 -51.35 -13.12 9.45
CA PRO A 900 -51.89 -12.34 8.36
C PRO A 900 -51.08 -12.43 7.06
N VAL A 901 -51.79 -12.36 5.94
CA VAL A 901 -51.25 -12.50 4.59
C VAL A 901 -51.57 -11.26 3.73
N PRO A 902 -50.86 -11.06 2.60
CA PRO A 902 -51.14 -9.94 1.70
C PRO A 902 -52.59 -9.91 1.20
N GLY A 903 -53.27 -8.78 1.44
CA GLY A 903 -54.59 -8.51 0.91
C GLY A 903 -54.63 -8.46 -0.62
N CYS A 904 -55.82 -8.52 -1.19
CA CYS A 904 -56.04 -8.43 -2.65
C CYS A 904 -57.19 -7.47 -3.01
N VAL A 905 -57.34 -6.41 -2.21
CA VAL A 905 -58.36 -5.39 -2.40
C VAL A 905 -57.87 -4.40 -3.45
N ASN A 906 -58.64 -4.23 -4.53
CA ASN A 906 -58.34 -3.33 -5.66
C ASN A 906 -58.98 -1.95 -5.49
#